data_AF-A0A6I6HH47-F1
#
_entry.id   AF-A0A6I6HH47-F1
#
_cell.length_a   1.000
_cell.length_b   1.000
_cell.length_c   1.000
_cell.angle_alpha   90.00
_cell.angle_beta   90.00
_cell.angle_gamma   90.00
#
_symmetry.space_group_name_H-M   'P 1'
#
loop_
_entity.id
_entity.type
_entity.pdbx_description
1 polymer ?
#
loop_
_entity_poly.entity_id
_entity_poly.type
_entity_poly.pdbx_seq_one_letter_code
_entity_poly.pdbx_strand_id
1 'polypeptide(L)'
;MSTNWKTLEDHVRGIASLRWASACRPAHIDGVDFDGVCQISVDELVIIEITKERNLQKVRDDLNKIVPTKLRLATQGLICRAFIVLDSEPTDSMVEAGKSSHITICSATAFERAFFDFQSYDRLRSALPFGSAVDSKTGANDSRAFIPVKYIDFDKDKPYTIDGIVALLQRGAHLVLSGDYGTGKSRCVREVYTKLRSDVRGSSAFPLAINLRDHWSSSSALEIVAGHLGNVGLGNSVDNVMRLLNSGHLILLLDGFDEIGTQVHDTRIEDRKALRKRAVQGVRDLINKCKAGVLITGRSHFFDGNVEMIESLGLSQARDLSCLQAPETFSTAEGTQYLTALGITAALPEWLPRRPLVFQMMVELEKEDFERLLKRDSGQFEFWAAFIYAVCRRESKGVGDSIAPQTIQLILQFLAAKTRYSTTFTGRLTPSDIDSAYQLVVGSVPDQSGRQLLSRMCTLGRIEPESPDRQFIDANVVDVLRADSLVSDVVSMSETSGRTQWVQSLGLLGTFHAAQIIRFYDLEQQSFAYLHRFGTAQNTKRLGEIVSALSVYGAEPLDFRLLTLSRSRLPIMNLASRTVSNLIIKDSEIDLLILDGTPITAAHNSTLEDCIFSSVAGVSAQNGLPSWIKNAEVINFERLSNAARIKESPLTPAQKLFLAMIHKIFLQPGSGREEAALLKGGYGQKYSPKLADAILKLLVKHGVVGRIKGDDGWVYKPIRRFMDRMNRIRSELTLSEDELWTEISSLVIHR
;
A
#
# COMPACT_ATOMS: atom_id res chain seq x y z
N MET A 1 -6.06 39.38 12.56
CA MET A 1 -4.79 40.08 12.83
C MET A 1 -4.84 41.43 12.11
N SER A 2 -4.50 42.52 12.80
CA SER A 2 -4.47 43.87 12.21
C SER A 2 -3.38 43.96 11.15
N THR A 3 -3.77 44.05 9.89
CA THR A 3 -2.89 44.30 8.74
C THR A 3 -2.10 45.59 8.99
N ASN A 4 -0.78 45.60 8.79
CA ASN A 4 0.06 46.80 8.83
C ASN A 4 -0.35 47.76 7.70
N TRP A 5 -0.13 49.08 7.79
CA TRP A 5 -0.58 50.05 6.76
C TRP A 5 0.10 49.78 5.41
N LYS A 6 1.42 49.61 5.44
CA LYS A 6 2.23 49.28 4.28
C LYS A 6 1.79 47.99 3.56
N THR A 7 1.30 47.00 4.32
CA THR A 7 0.83 45.72 3.74
C THR A 7 -0.51 45.81 3.01
N LEU A 8 -1.38 46.76 3.36
CA LEU A 8 -2.67 46.92 2.66
C LEU A 8 -2.46 47.59 1.30
N GLU A 9 -1.69 48.67 1.26
CA GLU A 9 -1.39 49.36 0.01
C GLU A 9 -0.66 48.46 -0.99
N ASP A 10 0.38 47.76 -0.53
CA ASP A 10 1.17 46.86 -1.38
C ASP A 10 0.29 45.72 -1.93
N HIS A 11 -0.66 45.20 -1.13
CA HIS A 11 -1.63 44.20 -1.57
C HIS A 11 -2.54 44.74 -2.67
N VAL A 12 -3.19 45.88 -2.44
CA VAL A 12 -4.13 46.48 -3.40
C VAL A 12 -3.40 46.90 -4.69
N ARG A 13 -2.22 47.50 -4.58
CA ARG A 13 -1.37 47.84 -5.75
C ARG A 13 -0.93 46.59 -6.50
N GLY A 14 -0.61 45.50 -5.80
CA GLY A 14 -0.30 44.19 -6.40
C GLY A 14 -1.47 43.64 -7.22
N ILE A 15 -2.66 43.54 -6.60
CA ILE A 15 -3.88 43.09 -7.28
C ILE A 15 -4.25 43.98 -8.46
N ALA A 16 -4.15 45.31 -8.29
CA ALA A 16 -4.36 46.28 -9.37
C ALA A 16 -3.44 45.99 -10.56
N SER A 17 -2.15 45.75 -10.29
CA SER A 17 -1.18 45.48 -11.34
C SER A 17 -1.51 44.23 -12.15
N LEU A 18 -2.04 43.20 -11.47
CA LEU A 18 -2.49 41.95 -12.10
C LEU A 18 -3.78 42.12 -12.89
N ARG A 19 -4.75 42.83 -12.31
CA ARG A 19 -6.06 43.08 -12.89
C ARG A 19 -5.96 43.83 -14.22
N TRP A 20 -4.99 44.71 -14.34
CA TRP A 20 -4.82 45.58 -15.50
C TRP A 20 -3.59 45.30 -16.34
N ALA A 21 -2.77 44.31 -15.96
CA ALA A 21 -1.51 44.00 -16.64
C ALA A 21 -0.60 45.23 -16.84
N SER A 22 -0.66 46.18 -15.90
CA SER A 22 0.06 47.46 -15.92
C SER A 22 0.58 47.75 -14.52
N ALA A 23 1.74 48.40 -14.39
CA ALA A 23 2.31 48.67 -13.07
C ALA A 23 1.45 49.68 -12.30
N CYS A 24 0.95 49.29 -11.11
CA CYS A 24 0.28 50.20 -10.20
C CYS A 24 1.31 50.88 -9.29
N ARG A 25 1.47 52.19 -9.44
CA ARG A 25 2.45 52.97 -8.68
C ARG A 25 1.80 54.21 -8.08
N PRO A 26 2.24 54.69 -6.91
CA PRO A 26 1.88 56.02 -6.45
C PRO A 26 2.28 57.05 -7.50
N ALA A 27 1.41 58.02 -7.77
CA ALA A 27 1.68 59.05 -8.78
C ALA A 27 1.06 60.38 -8.39
N HIS A 28 1.75 61.45 -8.78
CA HIS A 28 1.28 62.81 -8.64
C HIS A 28 0.65 63.26 -9.97
N ILE A 29 -0.65 63.57 -9.96
CA ILE A 29 -1.38 64.01 -11.15
C ILE A 29 -1.94 65.40 -10.85
N ASP A 30 -1.35 66.40 -11.50
CA ASP A 30 -1.80 67.80 -11.51
C ASP A 30 -2.08 68.38 -10.12
N GLY A 31 -1.12 68.29 -9.22
CA GLY A 31 -1.21 68.84 -7.86
C GLY A 31 -1.80 67.89 -6.83
N VAL A 32 -2.21 66.68 -7.21
CA VAL A 32 -2.83 65.69 -6.32
C VAL A 32 -2.05 64.37 -6.34
N ASP A 33 -1.62 63.91 -5.16
CA ASP A 33 -0.99 62.59 -4.99
C ASP A 33 -2.04 61.50 -4.91
N PHE A 34 -1.85 60.37 -5.60
CA PHE A 34 -2.71 59.19 -5.49
C PHE A 34 -1.92 57.96 -5.05
N ASP A 35 -2.53 57.12 -4.20
CA ASP A 35 -1.91 55.91 -3.65
C ASP A 35 -1.55 54.89 -4.73
N GLY A 36 -2.34 54.81 -5.80
CA GLY A 36 -2.07 53.92 -6.93
C GLY A 36 -2.65 54.44 -8.24
N VAL A 37 -1.82 54.44 -9.29
CA VAL A 37 -2.23 54.76 -10.66
C VAL A 37 -1.76 53.66 -11.60
N CYS A 38 -2.66 53.17 -12.44
CA CYS A 38 -2.36 52.23 -13.53
C CYS A 38 -2.65 52.91 -14.87
N GLN A 39 -1.65 52.99 -15.75
CA GLN A 39 -1.85 53.44 -17.12
C GLN A 39 -2.14 52.24 -18.01
N ILE A 40 -3.38 52.12 -18.49
CA ILE A 40 -3.87 50.94 -19.23
C ILE A 40 -3.51 51.07 -20.72
N SER A 41 -3.68 52.28 -21.25
CA SER A 41 -3.32 52.65 -22.61
C SER A 41 -2.95 54.14 -22.64
N VAL A 42 -2.70 54.69 -23.83
CA VAL A 42 -2.50 56.14 -24.01
C VAL A 42 -3.72 56.93 -23.57
N ASP A 43 -4.92 56.35 -23.76
CA ASP A 43 -6.20 57.03 -23.55
C ASP A 43 -6.96 56.57 -22.30
N GLU A 44 -6.40 55.63 -21.52
CA GLU A 44 -7.08 55.08 -20.34
C GLU A 44 -6.16 54.95 -19.13
N LEU A 45 -6.64 55.46 -17.99
CA LEU A 45 -5.99 55.33 -16.70
C LEU A 45 -6.95 54.88 -15.59
N VAL A 46 -6.38 54.29 -14.55
CA VAL A 46 -7.09 53.90 -13.33
C VAL A 46 -6.43 54.56 -12.13
N ILE A 47 -7.22 55.26 -11.32
CA ILE A 47 -6.79 55.89 -10.07
C ILE A 47 -7.36 55.09 -8.89
N ILE A 48 -6.56 54.90 -7.86
CA ILE A 48 -6.89 54.11 -6.67
C ILE A 48 -6.47 54.89 -5.44
N GLU A 49 -7.41 55.07 -4.52
CA GLU A 49 -7.16 55.52 -3.15
C GLU A 49 -7.36 54.38 -2.17
N ILE A 50 -6.51 54.28 -1.15
CA ILE A 50 -6.46 53.14 -0.24
C ILE A 50 -6.57 53.66 1.18
N THR A 51 -7.56 53.18 1.94
CA THR A 51 -7.77 53.69 3.30
C THR A 51 -8.20 52.61 4.28
N LYS A 52 -7.74 52.75 5.53
CA LYS A 52 -8.22 51.95 6.67
C LYS A 52 -9.36 52.61 7.41
N GLU A 53 -9.56 53.90 7.18
CA GLU A 53 -10.56 54.68 7.87
C GLU A 53 -11.95 54.42 7.29
N ARG A 54 -12.72 53.63 8.03
CA ARG A 54 -14.11 53.31 7.68
C ARG A 54 -15.08 54.37 8.21
N ASN A 55 -14.97 55.60 7.72
CA ASN A 55 -15.93 56.67 8.02
C ASN A 55 -16.37 57.43 6.76
N LEU A 56 -17.63 57.88 6.74
CA LEU A 56 -18.24 58.48 5.53
C LEU A 56 -17.56 59.80 5.15
N GLN A 57 -17.08 60.56 6.13
CA GLN A 57 -16.41 61.83 5.88
C GLN A 57 -15.11 61.62 5.10
N LYS A 58 -14.27 60.68 5.53
CA LYS A 58 -13.04 60.31 4.83
C LYS A 58 -13.30 59.86 3.39
N VAL A 59 -14.32 59.02 3.18
CA VAL A 59 -14.73 58.63 1.82
C VAL A 59 -15.14 59.85 0.98
N ARG A 60 -15.88 60.81 1.55
CA ARG A 60 -16.24 62.07 0.86
C ARG A 60 -15.01 62.92 0.55
N ASP A 61 -14.04 62.97 1.46
CA ASP A 61 -12.80 63.71 1.25
C ASP A 61 -11.98 63.09 0.10
N ASP A 62 -11.87 61.76 0.06
CA ASP A 62 -11.21 61.03 -1.04
C ASP A 62 -11.97 61.17 -2.37
N LEU A 63 -13.31 61.19 -2.34
CA LEU A 63 -14.12 61.49 -3.52
C LEU A 63 -13.86 62.92 -4.03
N ASN A 64 -13.85 63.91 -3.14
CA ASN A 64 -13.60 65.32 -3.48
C ASN A 64 -12.18 65.53 -4.04
N LYS A 65 -11.24 64.65 -3.67
CA LYS A 65 -9.88 64.58 -4.25
C LYS A 65 -9.87 63.99 -5.66
N ILE A 66 -10.59 62.90 -5.90
CA ILE A 66 -10.58 62.16 -7.18
C ILE A 66 -11.42 62.86 -8.26
N VAL A 67 -12.60 63.39 -7.92
CA VAL A 67 -13.58 63.91 -8.89
C VAL A 67 -13.02 65.03 -9.79
N PRO A 68 -12.32 66.06 -9.27
CA PRO A 68 -11.77 67.12 -10.12
C PRO A 68 -10.75 66.59 -11.14
N THR A 69 -9.87 65.68 -10.71
CA THR A 69 -8.88 65.05 -11.58
C THR A 69 -9.56 64.24 -12.68
N LYS A 70 -10.57 63.43 -12.33
CA LYS A 70 -11.33 62.63 -13.30
C LYS A 70 -12.04 63.50 -14.35
N LEU A 71 -12.69 64.60 -13.93
CA LEU A 71 -13.37 65.52 -14.85
C LEU A 71 -12.38 66.19 -15.81
N ARG A 72 -11.22 66.63 -15.31
CA ARG A 72 -10.20 67.24 -16.17
C ARG A 72 -9.63 66.24 -17.17
N LEU A 73 -9.28 65.03 -16.75
CA LEU A 73 -8.78 63.99 -17.65
C LEU A 73 -9.80 63.69 -18.75
N ALA A 74 -11.09 63.69 -18.43
CA ALA A 74 -12.15 63.56 -19.42
C ALA A 74 -12.17 64.72 -20.43
N THR A 75 -11.94 65.97 -20.01
CA THR A 75 -11.81 67.12 -20.94
C THR A 75 -10.59 67.02 -21.87
N GLN A 76 -9.59 66.24 -21.49
CA GLN A 76 -8.40 65.94 -22.30
C GLN A 76 -8.59 64.71 -23.20
N GLY A 77 -9.79 64.10 -23.21
CA GLY A 77 -10.10 62.90 -23.99
C GLY A 77 -9.70 61.59 -23.33
N LEU A 78 -9.23 61.62 -22.07
CA LEU A 78 -8.77 60.42 -21.34
C LEU A 78 -9.92 59.77 -20.56
N ILE A 79 -10.01 58.45 -20.63
CA ILE A 79 -10.91 57.64 -19.82
C ILE A 79 -10.25 57.38 -18.46
N CYS A 80 -10.85 57.90 -17.39
CA CYS A 80 -10.36 57.69 -16.03
C CYS A 80 -11.35 56.86 -15.20
N ARG A 81 -10.97 55.62 -14.86
CA ARG A 81 -11.69 54.81 -13.85
C ARG A 81 -11.10 55.08 -12.48
N ALA A 82 -11.92 55.04 -11.44
CA ALA A 82 -11.48 55.37 -10.10
C ALA A 82 -12.04 54.42 -9.03
N PHE A 83 -11.20 54.10 -8.05
CA PHE A 83 -11.51 53.21 -6.95
C PHE A 83 -11.11 53.84 -5.61
N ILE A 84 -11.95 53.66 -4.60
CA ILE A 84 -11.56 53.84 -3.19
C ILE A 84 -11.65 52.46 -2.55
N VAL A 85 -10.52 51.96 -2.07
CA VAL A 85 -10.38 50.60 -1.53
C VAL A 85 -10.17 50.69 -0.02
N LEU A 86 -11.14 50.16 0.71
CA LEU A 86 -11.16 50.13 2.17
C LEU A 86 -10.57 48.82 2.70
N ASP A 87 -9.94 48.81 3.87
CA ASP A 87 -9.48 47.56 4.53
C ASP A 87 -10.64 46.60 4.83
N SER A 88 -11.85 47.14 5.04
CA SER A 88 -13.07 46.39 5.38
C SER A 88 -14.27 46.84 4.54
N GLU A 89 -15.38 46.11 4.64
CA GLU A 89 -16.58 46.38 3.83
C GLU A 89 -17.15 47.80 4.05
N PRO A 90 -17.37 48.58 2.98
CA PRO A 90 -18.03 49.88 3.08
C PRO A 90 -19.47 49.73 3.60
N THR A 91 -20.00 50.82 4.16
CA THR A 91 -21.44 50.94 4.41
C THR A 91 -22.18 51.30 3.12
N ASP A 92 -23.49 51.03 3.05
CA ASP A 92 -24.31 51.38 1.88
C ASP A 92 -24.22 52.87 1.52
N SER A 93 -24.22 53.74 2.52
CA SER A 93 -24.08 55.20 2.34
C SER A 93 -22.72 55.59 1.75
N MET A 94 -21.65 54.86 2.07
CA MET A 94 -20.34 55.08 1.45
C MET A 94 -20.39 54.66 -0.01
N VAL A 95 -20.91 53.47 -0.32
CA VAL A 95 -21.03 52.99 -1.70
C VAL A 95 -21.89 53.95 -2.54
N GLU A 96 -23.01 54.41 -1.98
CA GLU A 96 -23.91 55.36 -2.64
C GLU A 96 -23.24 56.71 -2.93
N ALA A 97 -22.40 57.20 -2.02
CA ALA A 97 -21.65 58.45 -2.22
C ALA A 97 -20.72 58.41 -3.46
N GLY A 98 -20.19 57.23 -3.82
CA GLY A 98 -19.34 57.08 -5.01
C GLY A 98 -20.11 56.91 -6.33
N LYS A 99 -21.36 56.44 -6.27
CA LYS A 99 -22.16 56.09 -7.47
C LYS A 99 -22.36 57.27 -8.40
N SER A 100 -22.72 58.44 -7.88
CA SER A 100 -22.98 59.65 -8.68
C SER A 100 -21.77 60.13 -9.47
N SER A 101 -20.57 59.83 -8.98
CA SER A 101 -19.30 60.20 -9.62
C SER A 101 -18.67 59.07 -10.44
N HIS A 102 -19.38 57.94 -10.57
CA HIS A 102 -18.86 56.69 -11.14
C HIS A 102 -17.52 56.27 -10.53
N ILE A 103 -17.39 56.38 -9.21
CA ILE A 103 -16.22 55.95 -8.43
C ILE A 103 -16.61 54.70 -7.65
N THR A 104 -15.85 53.61 -7.81
CA THR A 104 -16.15 52.35 -7.14
C THR A 104 -15.57 52.35 -5.74
N ILE A 105 -16.42 52.19 -4.73
CA ILE A 105 -16.00 52.08 -3.33
C ILE A 105 -16.21 50.65 -2.91
N CYS A 106 -15.14 49.98 -2.48
CA CYS A 106 -15.19 48.55 -2.15
C CYS A 106 -14.16 48.20 -1.07
N SER A 107 -14.29 47.04 -0.45
CA SER A 107 -13.23 46.51 0.40
C SER A 107 -12.06 45.96 -0.43
N ALA A 108 -10.89 45.83 0.16
CA ALA A 108 -9.74 45.14 -0.46
C ALA A 108 -10.09 43.69 -0.84
N THR A 109 -10.93 43.03 -0.03
CA THR A 109 -11.42 41.68 -0.31
C THR A 109 -12.34 41.66 -1.54
N ALA A 110 -13.28 42.60 -1.65
CA ALA A 110 -14.15 42.73 -2.81
C ALA A 110 -13.37 43.11 -4.08
N PHE A 111 -12.35 43.97 -3.94
CA PHE A 111 -11.46 44.35 -5.02
C PHE A 111 -10.66 43.16 -5.59
N GLU A 112 -10.14 42.31 -4.70
CA GLU A 112 -9.47 41.04 -5.05
C GLU A 112 -10.42 40.03 -5.70
N ARG A 113 -11.60 39.80 -5.10
CA ARG A 113 -12.62 38.89 -5.64
C ARG A 113 -13.09 39.30 -7.04
N ALA A 114 -13.17 40.60 -7.30
CA ALA A 114 -13.53 41.11 -8.63
C ALA A 114 -12.48 40.80 -9.71
N PHE A 115 -11.23 40.49 -9.31
CA PHE A 115 -10.20 39.97 -10.21
C PHE A 115 -10.23 38.44 -10.25
N PHE A 116 -10.10 37.78 -9.11
CA PHE A 116 -10.20 36.32 -9.02
C PHE A 116 -10.91 35.94 -7.73
N ASP A 117 -12.13 35.39 -7.86
CA ASP A 117 -12.88 34.90 -6.72
C ASP A 117 -12.36 33.53 -6.27
N PHE A 118 -11.22 33.56 -5.58
CA PHE A 118 -10.60 32.37 -5.03
C PHE A 118 -11.52 31.65 -4.03
N GLN A 119 -12.40 32.37 -3.32
CA GLN A 119 -13.31 31.74 -2.38
C GLN A 119 -14.37 30.89 -3.09
N SER A 120 -14.90 31.37 -4.21
CA SER A 120 -15.77 30.56 -5.07
C SER A 120 -15.01 29.39 -5.67
N TYR A 121 -13.77 29.60 -6.12
CA TYR A 121 -12.91 28.53 -6.60
C TYR A 121 -12.68 27.46 -5.53
N ASP A 122 -12.28 27.83 -4.32
CA ASP A 122 -12.03 26.89 -3.21
C ASP A 122 -13.27 26.09 -2.86
N ARG A 123 -14.44 26.75 -2.78
CA ARG A 123 -15.71 26.07 -2.48
C ARG A 123 -16.05 25.02 -3.54
N LEU A 124 -16.00 25.40 -4.82
CA LEU A 124 -16.34 24.52 -5.94
C LEU A 124 -15.30 23.41 -6.10
N ARG A 125 -14.00 23.76 -6.03
CA ARG A 125 -12.91 22.80 -6.15
C ARG A 125 -12.89 21.79 -5.00
N SER A 126 -13.18 22.22 -3.78
CA SER A 126 -13.25 21.34 -2.60
C SER A 126 -14.43 20.38 -2.63
N ALA A 127 -15.45 20.65 -3.43
CA ALA A 127 -16.56 19.73 -3.67
C ALA A 127 -16.19 18.61 -4.67
N LEU A 128 -15.17 18.83 -5.51
CA LEU A 128 -14.72 17.87 -6.52
C LEU A 128 -13.59 16.94 -6.01
N PRO A 129 -13.51 15.71 -6.52
CA PRO A 129 -12.40 14.78 -6.28
C PRO A 129 -11.00 15.36 -6.51
N PHE A 130 -10.04 14.94 -5.68
CA PHE A 130 -8.60 15.10 -5.93
C PHE A 130 -8.06 13.78 -6.44
N GLY A 131 -7.93 13.63 -7.76
CA GLY A 131 -7.50 12.40 -8.43
C GLY A 131 -8.15 11.14 -7.86
N SER A 132 -7.32 10.26 -7.30
CA SER A 132 -7.74 8.97 -6.72
C SER A 132 -8.22 9.04 -5.26
N ALA A 133 -8.23 10.23 -4.66
CA ALA A 133 -8.58 10.47 -3.25
C ALA A 133 -10.10 10.52 -3.03
N VAL A 134 -10.81 9.50 -3.51
CA VAL A 134 -12.26 9.35 -3.47
C VAL A 134 -12.69 8.22 -2.55
N ASP A 135 -13.91 8.32 -2.05
CA ASP A 135 -14.60 7.21 -1.43
C ASP A 135 -14.98 6.22 -2.52
N SER A 136 -14.51 4.98 -2.39
CA SER A 136 -14.65 3.97 -3.44
C SER A 136 -16.07 3.39 -3.52
N LYS A 137 -16.93 3.60 -2.51
CA LYS A 137 -18.35 3.25 -2.55
C LYS A 137 -19.16 4.30 -3.33
N THR A 138 -18.96 5.58 -3.03
CA THR A 138 -19.80 6.70 -3.51
C THR A 138 -19.19 7.50 -4.66
N GLY A 139 -17.89 7.41 -4.91
CA GLY A 139 -17.16 8.26 -5.86
C GLY A 139 -16.96 9.70 -5.39
N ALA A 140 -17.50 10.07 -4.22
CA ALA A 140 -17.37 11.39 -3.63
C ALA A 140 -15.96 11.61 -3.04
N ASN A 141 -15.67 12.83 -2.59
CA ASN A 141 -14.47 13.11 -1.82
C ASN A 141 -14.39 12.21 -0.58
N ASP A 142 -13.28 11.52 -0.40
CA ASP A 142 -13.11 10.67 0.78
C ASP A 142 -13.05 11.56 2.05
N SER A 143 -13.98 11.37 2.97
CA SER A 143 -14.15 12.17 4.20
C SER A 143 -13.26 11.72 5.36
N ARG A 144 -12.55 10.59 5.23
CA ARG A 144 -11.71 10.02 6.29
C ARG A 144 -10.56 10.94 6.66
N ALA A 145 -10.15 10.84 7.93
CA ALA A 145 -9.00 11.54 8.46
C ALA A 145 -7.72 11.13 7.73
N PHE A 146 -6.91 12.12 7.37
CA PHE A 146 -5.61 11.87 6.79
C PHE A 146 -4.64 11.38 7.85
N ILE A 147 -3.80 10.41 7.48
CA ILE A 147 -2.76 9.88 8.36
C ILE A 147 -1.43 10.48 7.92
N PRO A 148 -0.80 11.28 8.77
CA PRO A 148 0.48 11.89 8.44
C PRO A 148 1.53 10.82 8.18
N VAL A 149 2.05 10.82 6.95
CA VAL A 149 3.24 10.07 6.56
C VAL A 149 4.40 11.01 6.25
N LYS A 150 5.61 10.46 6.26
CA LYS A 150 6.82 11.16 5.84
C LYS A 150 7.16 10.79 4.40
N TYR A 151 7.41 11.80 3.58
CA TYR A 151 7.89 11.67 2.20
C TYR A 151 9.40 11.80 2.18
N ILE A 152 10.10 10.96 1.42
CA ILE A 152 11.57 10.93 1.45
C ILE A 152 12.11 11.57 0.17
N ASP A 153 13.06 12.50 0.29
CA ASP A 153 13.78 13.05 -0.87
C ASP A 153 14.85 12.06 -1.33
N PHE A 154 14.81 11.65 -2.61
CA PHE A 154 15.73 10.66 -3.19
C PHE A 154 17.20 11.06 -3.06
N ASP A 155 17.52 12.34 -3.23
CA ASP A 155 18.91 12.80 -3.33
C ASP A 155 19.51 13.10 -1.95
N LYS A 156 18.64 13.42 -0.99
CA LYS A 156 19.05 13.95 0.33
C LYS A 156 18.75 12.99 1.49
N ASP A 157 18.05 11.88 1.22
CA ASP A 157 17.51 10.94 2.22
C ASP A 157 16.83 11.66 3.40
N LYS A 158 16.14 12.76 3.07
CA LYS A 158 15.57 13.67 4.06
C LYS A 158 14.06 13.49 4.11
N PRO A 159 13.47 13.25 5.30
CA PRO A 159 12.03 13.14 5.43
C PRO A 159 11.36 14.52 5.43
N TYR A 160 10.22 14.60 4.75
CA TYR A 160 9.35 15.77 4.63
C TYR A 160 7.94 15.44 5.10
N THR A 161 7.36 16.33 5.89
CA THR A 161 5.93 16.30 6.25
C THR A 161 5.13 17.17 5.27
N ILE A 162 3.79 17.13 5.35
CA ILE A 162 2.93 18.06 4.60
C ILE A 162 3.30 19.52 4.88
N ASP A 163 3.60 19.88 6.13
CA ASP A 163 4.06 21.24 6.47
C ASP A 163 5.39 21.60 5.80
N GLY A 164 6.32 20.63 5.74
CA GLY A 164 7.57 20.81 5.01
C GLY A 164 7.35 21.05 3.52
N ILE A 165 6.44 20.30 2.89
CA ILE A 165 6.06 20.46 1.48
C ILE A 165 5.44 21.85 1.25
N VAL A 166 4.50 22.27 2.11
CA VAL A 166 3.85 23.60 2.02
C VAL A 166 4.90 24.72 2.11
N ALA A 167 5.82 24.63 3.07
CA ALA A 167 6.88 25.62 3.24
C ALA A 167 7.82 25.72 2.03
N LEU A 168 8.11 24.59 1.37
CA LEU A 168 8.91 24.57 0.13
C LEU A 168 8.14 25.24 -1.03
N LEU A 169 6.87 24.91 -1.21
CA LEU A 169 6.04 25.49 -2.27
C LEU A 169 5.87 27.01 -2.11
N GLN A 170 5.68 27.49 -0.87
CA GLN A 170 5.59 28.92 -0.57
C GLN A 170 6.89 29.68 -0.88
N ARG A 171 8.04 28.99 -0.90
CA ARG A 171 9.35 29.55 -1.29
C ARG A 171 9.60 29.50 -2.80
N GLY A 172 8.68 28.92 -3.58
CA GLY A 172 8.82 28.77 -5.02
C GLY A 172 9.52 27.48 -5.45
N ALA A 173 9.68 26.48 -4.57
CA ALA A 173 10.30 25.21 -4.94
C ALA A 173 9.40 24.38 -5.87
N HIS A 174 10.03 23.61 -6.74
CA HIS A 174 9.38 22.62 -7.59
C HIS A 174 9.59 21.23 -6.99
N LEU A 175 8.50 20.50 -6.79
CA LEU A 175 8.49 19.21 -6.12
C LEU A 175 7.85 18.17 -7.02
N VAL A 176 8.56 17.06 -7.23
CA VAL A 176 7.99 15.87 -7.88
C VAL A 176 7.72 14.83 -6.80
N LEU A 177 6.48 14.40 -6.64
CA LEU A 177 6.11 13.32 -5.73
C LEU A 177 5.83 12.04 -6.52
N SER A 178 6.79 11.13 -6.50
CA SER A 178 6.70 9.82 -7.14
C SER A 178 6.28 8.74 -6.14
N GLY A 179 5.63 7.70 -6.63
CA GLY A 179 5.31 6.54 -5.81
C GLY A 179 4.39 5.58 -6.55
N ASP A 180 4.31 4.35 -6.09
CA ASP A 180 3.48 3.33 -6.70
C ASP A 180 1.99 3.59 -6.51
N TYR A 181 1.18 2.76 -7.16
CA TYR A 181 -0.27 2.87 -7.06
C TYR A 181 -0.72 2.71 -5.59
N GLY A 182 -1.63 3.59 -5.17
CA GLY A 182 -2.21 3.52 -3.83
C GLY A 182 -1.28 3.95 -2.68
N THR A 183 -0.13 4.58 -2.95
CA THR A 183 0.76 5.14 -1.90
C THR A 183 0.28 6.46 -1.28
N GLY A 184 -0.85 7.01 -1.73
CA GLY A 184 -1.46 8.22 -1.14
C GLY A 184 -1.07 9.55 -1.78
N LYS A 185 -0.51 9.57 -2.99
CA LYS A 185 -0.12 10.80 -3.72
C LYS A 185 -1.26 11.83 -3.86
N SER A 186 -2.43 11.42 -4.38
CA SER A 186 -3.60 12.30 -4.51
C SER A 186 -4.09 12.83 -3.16
N ARG A 187 -3.92 12.05 -2.08
CA ARG A 187 -4.21 12.50 -0.72
C ARG A 187 -3.23 13.56 -0.25
N CYS A 188 -1.93 13.39 -0.52
CA CYS A 188 -0.92 14.42 -0.28
C CYS A 188 -1.32 15.76 -0.92
N VAL A 189 -1.70 15.73 -2.21
CA VAL A 189 -2.14 16.93 -2.95
C VAL A 189 -3.31 17.63 -2.26
N ARG A 190 -4.33 16.88 -1.83
CA ARG A 190 -5.49 17.43 -1.12
C ARG A 190 -5.11 18.08 0.21
N GLU A 191 -4.25 17.44 1.00
CA GLU A 191 -3.83 17.98 2.29
C GLU A 191 -2.95 19.23 2.12
N VAL A 192 -2.04 19.22 1.14
CA VAL A 192 -1.24 20.40 0.77
C VAL A 192 -2.15 21.54 0.33
N TYR A 193 -3.13 21.27 -0.53
CA TYR A 193 -4.13 22.26 -0.95
C TYR A 193 -4.89 22.83 0.25
N THR A 194 -5.35 21.96 1.15
CA THR A 194 -6.13 22.33 2.35
C THR A 194 -5.34 23.25 3.28
N LYS A 195 -4.02 23.03 3.42
CA LYS A 195 -3.15 23.95 4.18
C LYS A 195 -2.91 25.27 3.44
N LEU A 196 -2.59 25.22 2.15
CA LEU A 196 -2.32 26.43 1.36
C LEU A 196 -3.53 27.38 1.30
N ARG A 197 -4.75 26.85 1.13
CA ARG A 197 -5.96 27.69 1.09
C ARG A 197 -6.26 28.42 2.41
N SER A 198 -5.76 27.90 3.53
CA SER A 198 -5.97 28.51 4.85
C SER A 198 -5.09 29.75 5.07
N ASP A 199 -4.00 29.89 4.30
CA ASP A 199 -3.05 30.98 4.39
C ASP A 199 -2.57 31.48 3.00
N VAL A 200 -3.55 31.92 2.19
CA VAL A 200 -3.27 32.50 0.86
C VAL A 200 -2.50 33.83 0.97
N ARG A 201 -2.78 34.62 2.00
CA ARG A 201 -2.11 35.91 2.21
C ARG A 201 -0.65 35.74 2.62
N GLY A 202 -0.33 34.79 3.50
CA GLY A 202 1.04 34.48 3.88
C GLY A 202 1.87 33.89 2.74
N SER A 203 1.22 33.14 1.83
CA SER A 203 1.88 32.56 0.64
C SER A 203 2.02 33.53 -0.54
N SER A 204 1.31 34.67 -0.54
CA SER A 204 1.28 35.64 -1.65
C SER A 204 0.91 35.02 -3.02
N ALA A 205 0.30 33.84 -3.02
CA ALA A 205 -0.03 33.08 -4.22
C ALA A 205 -1.25 32.18 -3.99
N PHE A 206 -2.11 32.06 -4.98
CA PHE A 206 -3.31 31.22 -4.92
C PHE A 206 -2.97 29.77 -5.27
N PRO A 207 -3.41 28.76 -4.49
CA PRO A 207 -3.23 27.37 -4.87
C PRO A 207 -4.23 26.94 -5.95
N LEU A 208 -3.75 26.32 -7.03
CA LEU A 208 -4.55 25.73 -8.09
C LEU A 208 -4.27 24.23 -8.19
N ALA A 209 -5.21 23.40 -7.74
CA ALA A 209 -5.11 21.94 -7.78
C ALA A 209 -5.83 21.35 -9.00
N ILE A 210 -5.10 20.72 -9.91
CA ILE A 210 -5.57 20.18 -11.19
C ILE A 210 -5.39 18.66 -11.22
N ASN A 211 -6.43 17.92 -11.61
CA ASN A 211 -6.35 16.49 -11.89
C ASN A 211 -5.92 16.32 -13.35
N LEU A 212 -4.71 15.82 -13.60
CA LEU A 212 -4.14 15.79 -14.94
C LEU A 212 -4.83 14.78 -15.88
N ARG A 213 -5.41 13.71 -15.33
CA ARG A 213 -6.21 12.72 -16.06
C ARG A 213 -7.38 13.32 -16.85
N ASP A 214 -7.90 14.46 -16.42
CA ASP A 214 -9.05 15.11 -17.07
C ASP A 214 -8.61 15.95 -18.29
N HIS A 215 -7.30 15.98 -18.59
CA HIS A 215 -6.65 16.84 -19.59
C HIS A 215 -5.70 16.08 -20.51
N TRP A 216 -5.99 14.81 -20.79
CA TRP A 216 -5.14 13.87 -21.56
C TRP A 216 -4.80 14.33 -22.99
N SER A 217 -5.58 15.22 -23.61
CA SER A 217 -5.33 15.73 -24.97
C SER A 217 -4.80 17.16 -25.00
N SER A 218 -4.53 17.78 -23.85
CA SER A 218 -4.17 19.19 -23.78
C SER A 218 -2.71 19.43 -24.15
N SER A 219 -2.49 20.28 -25.15
CA SER A 219 -1.18 20.57 -25.73
C SER A 219 -0.49 21.81 -25.15
N SER A 220 -1.23 22.64 -24.38
CA SER A 220 -0.76 23.92 -23.85
C SER A 220 -1.26 24.19 -22.43
N ALA A 221 -0.60 25.12 -21.72
CA ALA A 221 -1.02 25.57 -20.40
C ALA A 221 -2.44 26.16 -20.39
N LEU A 222 -2.79 26.90 -21.46
CA LEU A 222 -4.10 27.54 -21.59
C LEU A 222 -5.21 26.48 -21.67
N GLU A 223 -5.03 25.42 -22.44
CA GLU A 223 -6.01 24.34 -22.56
C GLU A 223 -6.23 23.62 -21.22
N ILE A 224 -5.16 23.34 -20.47
CA ILE A 224 -5.28 22.71 -19.14
C ILE A 224 -6.03 23.63 -18.18
N VAL A 225 -5.65 24.91 -18.10
CA VAL A 225 -6.31 25.88 -17.21
C VAL A 225 -7.78 26.11 -17.61
N ALA A 226 -8.07 26.23 -18.91
CA ALA A 226 -9.41 26.39 -19.42
C ALA A 226 -10.29 25.17 -19.17
N GLY A 227 -9.77 23.96 -19.43
CA GLY A 227 -10.47 22.72 -19.14
C GLY A 227 -10.75 22.57 -17.65
N HIS A 228 -9.76 22.84 -16.79
CA HIS A 228 -9.91 22.74 -15.34
C HIS A 228 -10.96 23.70 -14.80
N LEU A 229 -10.85 24.98 -15.14
CA LEU A 229 -11.81 25.99 -14.69
C LEU A 229 -13.20 25.76 -15.29
N GLY A 230 -13.30 25.28 -16.52
CA GLY A 230 -14.56 24.84 -17.12
C GLY A 230 -15.23 23.74 -16.30
N ASN A 231 -14.48 22.70 -15.94
CA ASN A 231 -14.97 21.58 -15.12
C ASN A 231 -15.37 22.02 -13.70
N VAL A 232 -14.67 23.00 -13.12
CA VAL A 232 -15.01 23.57 -11.80
C VAL A 232 -16.22 24.51 -11.86
N GLY A 233 -16.54 25.10 -13.03
CA GLY A 233 -17.62 26.07 -13.20
C GLY A 233 -17.18 27.55 -13.16
N LEU A 234 -15.90 27.83 -13.40
CA LEU A 234 -15.29 29.17 -13.38
C LEU A 234 -14.58 29.52 -14.70
N GLY A 235 -15.14 29.08 -15.83
CA GLY A 235 -14.57 29.32 -17.17
C GLY A 235 -14.30 30.79 -17.51
N ASN A 236 -15.04 31.74 -16.91
CA ASN A 236 -14.83 33.18 -17.12
C ASN A 236 -13.56 33.72 -16.44
N SER A 237 -12.88 32.92 -15.59
CA SER A 237 -11.67 33.34 -14.86
C SER A 237 -10.37 32.88 -15.53
N VAL A 238 -10.43 32.25 -16.71
CA VAL A 238 -9.25 31.70 -17.40
C VAL A 238 -8.16 32.75 -17.61
N ASP A 239 -8.50 33.91 -18.15
CA ASP A 239 -7.52 34.98 -18.39
C ASP A 239 -6.87 35.48 -17.09
N ASN A 240 -7.65 35.58 -16.02
CA ASN A 240 -7.16 36.04 -14.71
C ASN A 240 -6.21 35.02 -14.09
N VAL A 241 -6.52 33.72 -14.18
CA VAL A 241 -5.63 32.64 -13.73
C VAL A 241 -4.37 32.55 -14.57
N MET A 242 -4.46 32.75 -15.89
CA MET A 242 -3.27 32.83 -16.75
C MET A 242 -2.36 34.01 -16.39
N ARG A 243 -2.93 35.16 -16.01
CA ARG A 243 -2.15 36.30 -15.49
C ARG A 243 -1.48 35.96 -14.16
N LEU A 244 -2.22 35.35 -13.22
CA LEU A 244 -1.67 34.89 -11.95
C LEU A 244 -0.49 33.93 -12.15
N LEU A 245 -0.62 32.94 -13.04
CA LEU A 245 0.44 32.00 -13.42
C LEU A 245 1.70 32.74 -13.87
N ASN A 246 1.57 33.60 -14.89
CA ASN A 246 2.70 34.31 -15.51
C ASN A 246 3.37 35.33 -14.56
N SER A 247 2.63 35.81 -13.56
CA SER A 247 3.11 36.77 -12.56
C SER A 247 3.77 36.15 -11.33
N GLY A 248 3.65 34.83 -11.13
CA GLY A 248 4.18 34.15 -9.93
C GLY A 248 3.27 34.24 -8.71
N HIS A 249 1.97 34.46 -8.91
CA HIS A 249 0.96 34.49 -7.84
C HIS A 249 0.05 33.26 -7.86
N LEU A 250 0.54 32.12 -8.39
CA LEU A 250 -0.22 30.88 -8.52
C LEU A 250 0.65 29.67 -8.19
N ILE A 251 0.37 28.99 -7.07
CA ILE A 251 1.01 27.71 -6.72
C ILE A 251 0.25 26.59 -7.44
N LEU A 252 0.95 25.76 -8.21
CA LEU A 252 0.35 24.67 -8.96
C LEU A 252 0.45 23.35 -8.19
N LEU A 253 -0.66 22.63 -8.08
CA LEU A 253 -0.69 21.25 -7.59
C LEU A 253 -1.27 20.35 -8.68
N LEU A 254 -0.44 19.52 -9.31
CA LEU A 254 -0.77 18.75 -10.50
C LEU A 254 -0.76 17.25 -10.15
N ASP A 255 -1.92 16.60 -10.20
CA ASP A 255 -2.05 15.19 -9.77
C ASP A 255 -2.14 14.24 -10.97
N GLY A 256 -1.19 13.29 -11.06
CA GLY A 256 -1.24 12.15 -11.98
C GLY A 256 -0.68 12.39 -13.39
N PHE A 257 0.59 12.79 -13.52
CA PHE A 257 1.21 12.98 -14.85
C PHE A 257 1.28 11.71 -15.70
N ASP A 258 1.28 10.53 -15.07
CA ASP A 258 1.27 9.24 -15.75
C ASP A 258 -0.10 8.90 -16.38
N GLU A 259 -1.14 9.64 -16.02
CA GLU A 259 -2.53 9.43 -16.47
C GLU A 259 -2.90 10.27 -17.70
N ILE A 260 -1.99 11.10 -18.22
CA ILE A 260 -2.20 11.94 -19.41
C ILE A 260 -2.10 11.13 -20.72
N GLY A 261 -1.57 9.90 -20.62
CA GLY A 261 -1.66 8.90 -21.67
C GLY A 261 -0.59 9.03 -22.75
N THR A 262 0.04 7.90 -23.05
CA THR A 262 0.61 7.62 -24.37
C THR A 262 0.26 6.21 -24.81
N GLN A 263 -0.76 6.11 -25.66
CA GLN A 263 -1.03 4.91 -26.44
C GLN A 263 -0.33 5.05 -27.79
N VAL A 264 0.88 4.52 -27.93
CA VAL A 264 1.36 4.02 -29.23
C VAL A 264 2.18 2.76 -28.96
N HIS A 265 1.77 1.66 -29.57
CA HIS A 265 2.45 0.37 -29.58
C HIS A 265 3.66 0.37 -30.52
N ASP A 266 4.49 1.41 -30.48
CA ASP A 266 5.73 1.41 -31.26
C ASP A 266 6.89 0.87 -30.41
N THR A 267 7.57 -0.14 -30.95
CA THR A 267 8.52 -0.98 -30.22
C THR A 267 9.89 -0.33 -30.03
N ARG A 268 10.15 0.83 -30.63
CA ARG A 268 11.45 1.51 -30.57
C ARG A 268 11.56 2.39 -29.32
N ILE A 269 12.63 2.20 -28.55
CA ILE A 269 12.86 2.89 -27.26
C ILE A 269 12.95 4.41 -27.43
N GLU A 270 13.62 4.89 -28.49
CA GLU A 270 13.75 6.32 -28.82
C GLU A 270 12.38 6.95 -29.09
N ASP A 271 11.51 6.23 -29.80
CA ASP A 271 10.14 6.66 -30.06
C ASP A 271 9.33 6.72 -28.76
N ARG A 272 9.51 5.79 -27.81
CA ARG A 272 8.79 5.79 -26.52
C ARG A 272 9.15 6.98 -25.62
N LYS A 273 10.42 7.36 -25.51
CA LYS A 273 10.85 8.55 -24.76
C LYS A 273 10.28 9.82 -25.38
N ALA A 274 10.39 9.96 -26.70
CA ALA A 274 9.81 11.09 -27.43
C ALA A 274 8.28 11.14 -27.28
N LEU A 275 7.63 9.98 -27.28
CA LEU A 275 6.19 9.85 -27.08
C LEU A 275 5.79 10.31 -25.68
N ARG A 276 6.39 9.79 -24.60
CA ARG A 276 6.13 10.25 -23.21
C ARG A 276 6.37 11.75 -23.06
N LYS A 277 7.46 12.26 -23.64
CA LYS A 277 7.78 13.70 -23.64
C LYS A 277 6.75 14.55 -24.38
N ARG A 278 6.09 14.00 -25.41
CA ARG A 278 4.97 14.62 -26.14
C ARG A 278 3.68 14.53 -25.33
N ALA A 279 3.43 13.40 -24.65
CA ALA A 279 2.27 13.19 -23.76
C ALA A 279 2.12 14.33 -22.74
N VAL A 280 3.23 14.67 -22.08
CA VAL A 280 3.25 15.67 -21.01
C VAL A 280 3.54 17.08 -21.53
N GLN A 281 3.40 17.34 -22.85
CA GLN A 281 3.75 18.65 -23.44
C GLN A 281 2.95 19.81 -22.81
N GLY A 282 1.63 19.65 -22.62
CA GLY A 282 0.81 20.69 -21.98
C GLY A 282 1.23 20.94 -20.53
N VAL A 283 1.56 19.87 -19.78
CA VAL A 283 2.07 19.98 -18.42
C VAL A 283 3.42 20.70 -18.37
N ARG A 284 4.31 20.38 -19.31
CA ARG A 284 5.60 21.06 -19.44
C ARG A 284 5.42 22.55 -19.72
N ASP A 285 4.51 22.93 -20.63
CA ASP A 285 4.21 24.35 -20.90
C ASP A 285 3.67 25.04 -19.63
N LEU A 286 2.78 24.38 -18.89
CA LEU A 286 2.20 24.89 -17.66
C LEU A 286 3.26 25.11 -16.56
N ILE A 287 4.15 24.14 -16.34
CA ILE A 287 5.24 24.23 -15.37
C ILE A 287 6.23 25.33 -15.77
N ASN A 288 6.61 25.41 -17.04
CA ASN A 288 7.57 26.42 -17.52
C ASN A 288 7.05 27.86 -17.36
N LYS A 289 5.73 28.08 -17.44
CA LYS A 289 5.11 29.40 -17.22
C LYS A 289 4.93 29.73 -15.74
N CYS A 290 4.95 28.73 -14.86
CA CYS A 290 4.81 28.92 -13.44
C CYS A 290 6.09 29.52 -12.85
N LYS A 291 5.96 30.63 -12.12
CA LYS A 291 7.05 31.28 -11.40
C LYS A 291 6.97 31.09 -9.88
N ALA A 292 5.90 30.47 -9.38
CA ALA A 292 5.74 30.10 -7.98
C ALA A 292 5.94 28.59 -7.79
N GLY A 293 5.67 28.07 -6.59
CA GLY A 293 5.87 26.66 -6.28
C GLY A 293 5.00 25.72 -7.10
N VAL A 294 5.54 24.55 -7.41
CA VAL A 294 4.87 23.50 -8.17
C VAL A 294 4.98 22.18 -7.40
N LEU A 295 3.87 21.50 -7.16
CA LEU A 295 3.85 20.09 -6.77
C LEU A 295 3.27 19.29 -7.93
N ILE A 296 4.00 18.32 -8.44
CA ILE A 296 3.53 17.40 -9.47
C ILE A 296 3.67 15.95 -9.02
N THR A 297 2.64 15.13 -9.21
CA THR A 297 2.63 13.73 -8.75
C THR A 297 2.48 12.74 -9.89
N GLY A 298 3.05 11.54 -9.72
CA GLY A 298 2.83 10.44 -10.65
C GLY A 298 3.52 9.14 -10.24
N ARG A 299 3.45 8.13 -11.10
CA ARG A 299 4.10 6.81 -10.87
C ARG A 299 5.61 6.88 -11.06
N SER A 300 6.36 6.22 -10.17
CA SER A 300 7.83 6.14 -10.20
C SER A 300 8.38 5.57 -11.52
N HIS A 301 7.64 4.66 -12.16
CA HIS A 301 8.10 3.92 -13.35
C HIS A 301 7.51 4.43 -14.67
N PHE A 302 6.87 5.60 -14.69
CA PHE A 302 6.33 6.14 -15.95
C PHE A 302 7.46 6.52 -16.92
N PHE A 303 8.44 7.26 -16.42
CA PHE A 303 9.69 7.61 -17.11
C PHE A 303 10.78 6.56 -16.81
N ASP A 304 11.79 6.47 -17.69
CA ASP A 304 12.86 5.48 -17.52
C ASP A 304 13.82 5.84 -16.37
N GLY A 305 13.87 7.12 -16.00
CA GLY A 305 14.59 7.59 -14.83
C GLY A 305 14.37 9.07 -14.56
N ASN A 306 14.98 9.56 -13.46
CA ASN A 306 14.80 10.94 -13.00
C ASN A 306 15.23 11.98 -14.04
N VAL A 307 16.29 11.70 -14.82
CA VAL A 307 16.77 12.60 -15.88
C VAL A 307 15.68 12.80 -16.95
N GLU A 308 15.11 11.72 -17.49
CA GLU A 308 14.04 11.80 -18.48
C GLU A 308 12.82 12.52 -17.91
N MET A 309 12.44 12.22 -16.67
CA MET A 309 11.31 12.85 -15.99
C MET A 309 11.49 14.36 -15.88
N ILE A 310 12.64 14.80 -15.37
CA ILE A 310 12.96 16.22 -15.16
C ILE A 310 12.93 16.97 -16.50
N GLU A 311 13.54 16.41 -17.54
CA GLU A 311 13.53 17.03 -18.89
C GLU A 311 12.13 17.04 -19.52
N SER A 312 11.39 15.94 -19.38
CA SER A 312 10.07 15.80 -20.02
C SER A 312 9.04 16.75 -19.41
N LEU A 313 9.09 16.94 -18.09
CA LEU A 313 8.22 17.84 -17.34
C LEU A 313 8.66 19.31 -17.37
N GLY A 314 9.85 19.64 -17.93
CA GLY A 314 10.37 21.01 -17.98
C GLY A 314 11.03 21.50 -16.69
N LEU A 315 11.46 20.58 -15.83
CA LEU A 315 12.01 20.91 -14.51
C LEU A 315 13.52 21.16 -14.53
N SER A 316 14.21 20.96 -15.65
CA SER A 316 15.66 21.13 -15.77
C SER A 316 16.17 22.54 -15.44
N GLN A 317 15.31 23.56 -15.54
CA GLN A 317 15.64 24.96 -15.26
C GLN A 317 15.16 25.41 -13.87
N ALA A 318 14.56 24.52 -13.08
CA ALA A 318 14.08 24.84 -11.74
C ALA A 318 15.27 25.13 -10.81
N ARG A 319 15.22 26.27 -10.11
CA ARG A 319 16.29 26.68 -9.19
C ARG A 319 16.33 25.85 -7.91
N ASP A 320 15.17 25.41 -7.44
CA ASP A 320 15.00 24.58 -6.25
C ASP A 320 14.07 23.42 -6.61
N LEU A 321 14.67 22.24 -6.84
CA LEU A 321 13.99 21.01 -7.23
C LEU A 321 14.24 19.94 -6.17
N SER A 322 13.16 19.28 -5.73
CA SER A 322 13.24 18.09 -4.88
C SER A 322 12.35 16.98 -5.46
N CYS A 323 12.93 15.79 -5.62
CA CYS A 323 12.20 14.59 -6.01
C CYS A 323 11.89 13.78 -4.75
N LEU A 324 10.62 13.75 -4.36
CA LEU A 324 10.11 13.06 -3.19
C LEU A 324 9.50 11.70 -3.57
N GLN A 325 9.62 10.73 -2.69
CA GLN A 325 8.97 9.42 -2.79
C GLN A 325 7.92 9.26 -1.70
N ALA A 326 6.73 8.78 -2.09
CA ALA A 326 5.73 8.31 -1.15
C ALA A 326 6.13 6.95 -0.58
N PRO A 327 5.96 6.71 0.74
CA PRO A 327 6.31 5.45 1.35
C PRO A 327 5.43 4.31 0.80
N GLU A 328 6.04 3.18 0.50
CA GLU A 328 5.33 1.99 0.01
C GLU A 328 4.50 1.32 1.12
N THR A 329 4.98 1.40 2.36
CA THR A 329 4.33 0.79 3.53
C THR A 329 4.30 1.77 4.70
N PHE A 330 3.20 1.76 5.44
CA PHE A 330 3.11 2.35 6.76
C PHE A 330 3.99 1.60 7.77
N SER A 331 4.50 2.33 8.74
CA SER A 331 5.02 1.79 9.99
C SER A 331 3.89 1.14 10.82
N THR A 332 4.25 0.35 11.83
CA THR A 332 3.27 -0.25 12.76
C THR A 332 2.44 0.81 13.49
N ALA A 333 3.05 1.95 13.83
CA ALA A 333 2.38 3.06 14.49
C ALA A 333 1.36 3.73 13.55
N GLU A 334 1.75 4.05 12.32
CA GLU A 334 0.88 4.63 11.30
C GLU A 334 -0.27 3.67 10.93
N GLY A 335 0.00 2.38 10.78
CA GLY A 335 -1.04 1.37 10.52
C GLY A 335 -2.04 1.24 11.67
N THR A 336 -1.57 1.29 12.92
CA THR A 336 -2.45 1.30 14.11
C THR A 336 -3.30 2.56 14.18
N GLN A 337 -2.71 3.72 13.86
CA GLN A 337 -3.45 4.98 13.74
C GLN A 337 -4.52 4.88 12.64
N TYR A 338 -4.24 4.17 11.54
CA TYR A 338 -5.21 3.93 10.47
C TYR A 338 -6.41 3.12 10.93
N LEU A 339 -6.18 1.98 11.57
CA LEU A 339 -7.25 1.17 12.13
C LEU A 339 -8.11 1.99 13.10
N THR A 340 -7.46 2.77 13.97
CA THR A 340 -8.14 3.63 14.94
C THR A 340 -9.00 4.71 14.26
N ALA A 341 -8.50 5.33 13.19
CA ALA A 341 -9.24 6.32 12.40
C ALA A 341 -10.45 5.74 11.66
N LEU A 342 -10.42 4.44 11.32
CA LEU A 342 -11.57 3.69 10.83
C LEU A 342 -12.50 3.21 11.95
N GLY A 343 -12.18 3.51 13.21
CA GLY A 343 -12.90 3.05 14.39
C GLY A 343 -12.71 1.57 14.71
N ILE A 344 -11.74 0.89 14.10
CA ILE A 344 -11.43 -0.53 14.32
C ILE A 344 -10.65 -0.67 15.63
N THR A 345 -11.14 -1.49 16.55
CA THR A 345 -10.50 -1.66 17.87
C THR A 345 -9.50 -2.83 17.92
N ALA A 346 -9.40 -3.62 16.85
CA ALA A 346 -8.48 -4.74 16.78
C ALA A 346 -7.02 -4.25 16.64
N ALA A 347 -6.08 -4.99 17.25
CA ALA A 347 -4.65 -4.73 17.07
C ALA A 347 -4.24 -5.01 15.62
N LEU A 348 -3.25 -4.26 15.12
CA LEU A 348 -2.67 -4.49 13.80
C LEU A 348 -1.89 -5.83 13.81
N PRO A 349 -2.32 -6.86 13.05
CA PRO A 349 -1.60 -8.13 13.01
C PRO A 349 -0.32 -8.01 12.20
N GLU A 350 0.70 -8.81 12.55
CA GLU A 350 1.97 -8.85 11.80
C GLU A 350 1.79 -9.30 10.34
N TRP A 351 0.80 -10.16 10.08
CA TRP A 351 0.53 -10.68 8.74
C TRP A 351 -0.16 -9.68 7.81
N LEU A 352 -0.77 -8.61 8.33
CA LEU A 352 -1.51 -7.64 7.51
C LEU A 352 -0.51 -6.74 6.77
N PRO A 353 -0.48 -6.74 5.42
CA PRO A 353 0.45 -5.90 4.69
C PRO A 353 0.16 -4.43 4.97
N ARG A 354 1.22 -3.69 5.33
CA ARG A 354 1.08 -2.30 5.75
C ARG A 354 1.01 -1.31 4.58
N ARG A 355 0.67 -1.75 3.37
CA ARG A 355 0.59 -0.88 2.19
C ARG A 355 -0.65 0.00 2.28
N PRO A 356 -0.59 1.32 1.98
CA PRO A 356 -1.77 2.18 2.11
C PRO A 356 -2.96 1.75 1.26
N LEU A 357 -2.71 1.13 0.09
CA LEU A 357 -3.74 0.52 -0.74
C LEU A 357 -4.55 -0.54 0.01
N VAL A 358 -3.89 -1.37 0.84
CA VAL A 358 -4.54 -2.44 1.62
C VAL A 358 -5.54 -1.83 2.58
N PHE A 359 -5.12 -0.82 3.33
CA PHE A 359 -5.99 -0.07 4.22
C PHE A 359 -7.11 0.69 3.49
N GLN A 360 -6.85 1.20 2.29
CA GLN A 360 -7.89 1.82 1.46
C GLN A 360 -8.95 0.79 1.04
N MET A 361 -8.54 -0.40 0.60
CA MET A 361 -9.47 -1.46 0.19
C MET A 361 -10.20 -2.08 1.37
N MET A 362 -9.62 -2.06 2.57
CA MET A 362 -10.31 -2.48 3.77
C MET A 362 -11.57 -1.65 4.06
N VAL A 363 -11.65 -0.41 3.58
CA VAL A 363 -12.86 0.43 3.73
C VAL A 363 -14.00 -0.03 2.82
N GLU A 364 -13.71 -0.83 1.79
CA GLU A 364 -14.77 -1.50 1.03
C GLU A 364 -15.43 -2.62 1.83
N LEU A 365 -14.72 -3.22 2.80
CA LEU A 365 -15.25 -4.25 3.67
C LEU A 365 -16.11 -3.62 4.77
N GLU A 366 -17.16 -4.31 5.19
CA GLU A 366 -17.94 -3.89 6.34
C GLU A 366 -17.09 -3.97 7.61
N LYS A 367 -17.19 -2.95 8.46
CA LYS A 367 -16.32 -2.78 9.63
C LYS A 367 -16.32 -4.01 10.55
N GLU A 368 -17.50 -4.57 10.77
CA GLU A 368 -17.73 -5.72 11.64
C GLU A 368 -17.06 -6.99 11.09
N ASP A 369 -17.15 -7.20 9.78
CA ASP A 369 -16.51 -8.35 9.12
C ASP A 369 -15.00 -8.23 9.15
N PHE A 370 -14.47 -7.02 8.94
CA PHE A 370 -13.05 -6.79 9.04
C PHE A 370 -12.50 -6.97 10.46
N GLU A 371 -13.20 -6.46 11.48
CA GLU A 371 -12.83 -6.70 12.88
C GLU A 371 -12.85 -8.19 13.24
N ARG A 372 -13.80 -8.96 12.70
CA ARG A 372 -13.85 -10.42 12.86
C ARG A 372 -12.64 -11.07 12.19
N LEU A 373 -12.28 -10.67 10.97
CA LEU A 373 -11.10 -11.18 10.26
C LEU A 373 -9.82 -10.93 11.07
N LEU A 374 -9.62 -9.73 11.62
CA LEU A 374 -8.39 -9.44 12.38
C LEU A 374 -8.26 -10.20 13.70
N LYS A 375 -9.37 -10.61 14.33
CA LYS A 375 -9.36 -11.30 15.63
C LYS A 375 -9.22 -12.82 15.54
N ARG A 376 -9.42 -13.42 14.35
CA ARG A 376 -9.37 -14.88 14.17
C ARG A 376 -7.97 -15.34 13.81
N ASP A 377 -7.56 -16.47 14.39
CA ASP A 377 -6.25 -17.10 14.08
C ASP A 377 -6.10 -17.47 12.60
N SER A 378 -7.21 -17.81 11.91
CA SER A 378 -7.26 -18.10 10.48
C SER A 378 -7.61 -16.90 9.60
N GLY A 379 -7.75 -15.70 10.18
CA GLY A 379 -8.27 -14.53 9.50
C GLY A 379 -7.41 -14.02 8.34
N GLN A 380 -6.11 -14.30 8.38
CA GLN A 380 -5.18 -13.99 7.28
C GLN A 380 -5.62 -14.64 5.96
N PHE A 381 -6.08 -15.89 6.00
CA PHE A 381 -6.42 -16.66 4.80
C PHE A 381 -7.73 -16.17 4.18
N GLU A 382 -8.74 -15.90 5.02
CA GLU A 382 -10.03 -15.34 4.58
C GLU A 382 -9.88 -13.90 4.05
N PHE A 383 -8.95 -13.12 4.63
CA PHE A 383 -8.72 -11.73 4.27
C PHE A 383 -8.37 -11.53 2.79
N TRP A 384 -7.47 -12.35 2.24
CA TRP A 384 -6.93 -12.13 0.90
C TRP A 384 -7.96 -12.31 -0.21
N ALA A 385 -8.87 -13.28 -0.07
CA ALA A 385 -9.98 -13.46 -1.00
C ALA A 385 -10.89 -12.23 -1.04
N ALA A 386 -11.28 -11.74 0.15
CA ALA A 386 -12.09 -10.53 0.28
C ALA A 386 -11.36 -9.29 -0.26
N PHE A 387 -10.06 -9.16 0.01
CA PHE A 387 -9.22 -8.07 -0.48
C PHE A 387 -9.12 -8.06 -2.01
N ILE A 388 -8.82 -9.20 -2.64
CA ILE A 388 -8.72 -9.31 -4.11
C ILE A 388 -10.06 -8.94 -4.76
N TYR A 389 -11.17 -9.43 -4.22
CA TYR A 389 -12.49 -9.09 -4.74
C TYR A 389 -12.83 -7.60 -4.57
N ALA A 390 -12.47 -6.98 -3.43
CA ALA A 390 -12.62 -5.54 -3.22
C ALA A 390 -11.81 -4.72 -4.25
N VAL A 391 -10.58 -5.15 -4.57
CA VAL A 391 -9.79 -4.55 -5.65
C VAL A 391 -10.50 -4.67 -6.99
N CYS A 392 -11.01 -5.85 -7.34
CA CYS A 392 -11.73 -6.06 -8.60
C CYS A 392 -12.99 -5.17 -8.70
N ARG A 393 -13.74 -5.02 -7.60
CA ARG A 393 -14.90 -4.10 -7.54
C ARG A 393 -14.52 -2.66 -7.80
N ARG A 394 -13.40 -2.19 -7.24
CA ARG A 394 -12.89 -0.83 -7.48
C ARG A 394 -12.50 -0.63 -8.94
N GLU A 395 -11.77 -1.57 -9.53
CA GLU A 395 -11.30 -1.43 -10.91
C GLU A 395 -12.47 -1.44 -11.90
N SER A 396 -13.51 -2.23 -11.64
CA SER A 396 -14.80 -2.23 -12.38
C SER A 396 -15.46 -0.84 -12.41
N LYS A 397 -15.60 -0.20 -11.24
CA LYS A 397 -16.10 1.19 -11.17
C LYS A 397 -15.23 2.19 -11.93
N GLY A 398 -13.92 1.94 -11.98
CA GLY A 398 -12.95 2.77 -12.69
C GLY A 398 -13.18 2.86 -14.21
N VAL A 399 -13.95 1.93 -14.77
CA VAL A 399 -14.39 1.87 -16.18
C VAL A 399 -15.91 1.91 -16.31
N GLY A 400 -16.60 2.57 -15.37
CA GLY A 400 -18.05 2.81 -15.41
C GLY A 400 -18.88 1.53 -15.33
N ASP A 401 -18.39 0.51 -14.60
CA ASP A 401 -19.03 -0.80 -14.43
C ASP A 401 -19.27 -1.57 -15.75
N SER A 402 -18.56 -1.19 -16.83
CA SER A 402 -18.64 -1.88 -18.13
C SER A 402 -18.12 -3.32 -18.10
N ILE A 403 -17.25 -3.66 -17.14
CA ILE A 403 -16.68 -4.99 -16.96
C ILE A 403 -16.97 -5.42 -15.51
N ALA A 404 -17.61 -6.58 -15.33
CA ALA A 404 -17.99 -7.06 -14.00
C ALA A 404 -16.77 -7.42 -13.13
N PRO A 405 -16.82 -7.23 -11.81
CA PRO A 405 -15.71 -7.56 -10.90
C PRO A 405 -15.24 -9.02 -11.01
N GLN A 406 -16.16 -9.96 -11.20
CA GLN A 406 -15.87 -11.39 -11.35
C GLN A 406 -15.06 -11.66 -12.63
N THR A 407 -15.36 -10.96 -13.73
CA THR A 407 -14.61 -11.03 -14.97
C THR A 407 -13.16 -10.57 -14.76
N ILE A 408 -12.96 -9.48 -14.00
CA ILE A 408 -11.61 -8.98 -13.66
C ILE A 408 -10.85 -10.01 -12.82
N GLN A 409 -11.51 -10.61 -11.83
CA GLN A 409 -10.90 -11.65 -11.00
C GLN A 409 -10.46 -12.86 -11.84
N LEU A 410 -11.28 -13.31 -12.79
CA LEU A 410 -10.92 -14.40 -13.70
C LEU A 410 -9.71 -14.04 -14.57
N ILE A 411 -9.64 -12.80 -15.09
CA ILE A 411 -8.47 -12.33 -15.86
C ILE A 411 -7.21 -12.42 -14.98
N LEU A 412 -7.28 -11.94 -13.74
CA LEU A 412 -6.15 -12.00 -12.80
C LEU A 412 -5.76 -13.43 -12.45
N GLN A 413 -6.73 -14.33 -12.30
CA GLN A 413 -6.50 -15.75 -12.05
C GLN A 413 -5.76 -16.42 -13.21
N PHE A 414 -6.15 -16.16 -14.46
CA PHE A 414 -5.44 -16.66 -15.64
C PHE A 414 -4.01 -16.13 -15.73
N LEU A 415 -3.80 -14.84 -15.44
CA LEU A 415 -2.47 -14.26 -15.40
C LEU A 415 -1.61 -14.90 -14.30
N ALA A 416 -2.16 -15.09 -13.10
CA ALA A 416 -1.48 -15.75 -12.00
C ALA A 416 -1.12 -17.20 -12.34
N ALA A 417 -2.00 -17.96 -13.00
CA ALA A 417 -1.69 -19.29 -13.49
C ALA A 417 -0.50 -19.28 -14.47
N LYS A 418 -0.48 -18.31 -15.39
CA LYS A 418 0.62 -18.16 -16.37
C LYS A 418 1.97 -17.87 -15.73
N THR A 419 1.98 -17.10 -14.63
CA THR A 419 3.23 -16.83 -13.89
C THR A 419 3.90 -18.08 -13.32
N ARG A 420 3.22 -19.24 -13.24
CA ARG A 420 3.83 -20.50 -12.77
C ARG A 420 4.98 -21.00 -13.64
N TYR A 421 5.08 -20.50 -14.87
CA TYR A 421 6.17 -20.81 -15.80
C TYR A 421 7.30 -19.77 -15.79
N SER A 422 7.16 -18.71 -14.99
CA SER A 422 8.20 -17.67 -14.83
C SER A 422 9.32 -18.14 -13.90
N THR A 423 10.52 -17.59 -14.09
CA THR A 423 11.66 -17.76 -13.17
C THR A 423 11.47 -16.99 -11.86
N THR A 424 10.63 -15.94 -11.86
CA THR A 424 10.28 -15.13 -10.69
C THR A 424 8.91 -15.51 -10.13
N PHE A 425 8.75 -15.48 -8.81
CA PHE A 425 7.49 -15.83 -8.16
C PHE A 425 6.34 -14.87 -8.50
N THR A 426 6.61 -13.57 -8.57
CA THR A 426 5.66 -12.52 -9.01
C THR A 426 5.35 -12.57 -10.51
N GLY A 427 6.10 -13.38 -11.26
CA GLY A 427 5.94 -13.57 -12.69
C GLY A 427 6.61 -12.50 -13.55
N ARG A 428 6.56 -12.75 -14.85
CA ARG A 428 6.87 -11.80 -15.92
C ARG A 428 5.82 -12.00 -17.02
N LEU A 429 5.01 -10.98 -17.24
CA LEU A 429 3.86 -11.00 -18.13
C LEU A 429 4.08 -9.99 -19.26
N THR A 430 4.16 -10.47 -20.48
CA THR A 430 4.26 -9.62 -21.66
C THR A 430 2.91 -8.96 -21.98
N PRO A 431 2.87 -7.88 -22.77
CA PRO A 431 1.60 -7.31 -23.23
C PRO A 431 0.69 -8.34 -23.92
N SER A 432 1.26 -9.24 -24.73
CA SER A 432 0.54 -10.33 -25.38
C SER A 432 -0.11 -11.28 -24.37
N ASP A 433 0.55 -11.53 -23.24
CA ASP A 433 0.01 -12.39 -22.18
C ASP A 433 -1.23 -11.78 -21.53
N ILE A 434 -1.21 -10.46 -21.33
CA ILE A 434 -2.32 -9.69 -20.75
C ILE A 434 -3.51 -9.66 -21.71
N ASP A 435 -3.27 -9.37 -23.00
CA ASP A 435 -4.31 -9.34 -24.01
C ASP A 435 -4.93 -10.71 -24.23
N SER A 436 -4.11 -11.77 -24.23
CA SER A 436 -4.58 -13.16 -24.34
C SER A 436 -5.46 -13.56 -23.15
N ALA A 437 -5.08 -13.18 -21.92
CA ALA A 437 -5.87 -13.47 -20.73
C ALA A 437 -7.22 -12.73 -20.76
N TYR A 438 -7.23 -11.47 -21.21
CA TYR A 438 -8.47 -10.72 -21.41
C TYR A 438 -9.36 -11.41 -22.44
N GLN A 439 -8.83 -11.73 -23.62
CA GLN A 439 -9.59 -12.34 -24.70
C GLN A 439 -10.16 -13.72 -24.31
N LEU A 440 -9.41 -14.50 -23.53
CA LEU A 440 -9.86 -15.80 -23.05
C LEU A 440 -11.09 -15.70 -22.15
N VAL A 441 -11.13 -14.68 -21.28
CA VAL A 441 -12.22 -14.50 -20.30
C VAL A 441 -13.40 -13.75 -20.92
N VAL A 442 -13.14 -12.70 -21.68
CA VAL A 442 -14.17 -11.80 -22.23
C VAL A 442 -14.71 -12.30 -23.58
N GLY A 443 -13.95 -13.12 -24.30
CA GLY A 443 -14.31 -13.65 -25.62
C GLY A 443 -13.97 -12.73 -26.79
N SER A 444 -13.49 -11.51 -26.54
CA SER A 444 -13.08 -10.54 -27.56
C SER A 444 -11.78 -9.86 -27.19
N VAL A 445 -11.09 -9.28 -28.18
CA VAL A 445 -9.93 -8.43 -27.93
C VAL A 445 -10.31 -7.20 -27.09
N PRO A 446 -9.39 -6.64 -26.28
CA PRO A 446 -9.69 -5.47 -25.45
C PRO A 446 -10.12 -4.26 -26.29
N ASP A 447 -11.36 -3.81 -26.05
CA ASP A 447 -11.89 -2.54 -26.54
C ASP A 447 -11.32 -1.36 -25.74
N GLN A 448 -11.84 -0.13 -25.94
CA GLN A 448 -11.32 1.05 -25.26
C GLN A 448 -11.41 0.92 -23.72
N SER A 449 -12.55 0.45 -23.21
CA SER A 449 -12.79 0.23 -21.79
C SER A 449 -11.90 -0.89 -21.23
N GLY A 450 -11.77 -2.01 -21.95
CA GLY A 450 -10.86 -3.10 -21.62
C GLY A 450 -9.40 -2.66 -21.54
N ARG A 451 -8.92 -1.88 -22.51
CA ARG A 451 -7.56 -1.32 -22.48
C ARG A 451 -7.37 -0.36 -21.30
N GLN A 452 -8.37 0.47 -21.02
CA GLN A 452 -8.32 1.37 -19.87
C GLN A 452 -8.20 0.57 -18.56
N LEU A 453 -9.01 -0.48 -18.39
CA LEU A 453 -8.91 -1.39 -17.25
C LEU A 453 -7.51 -2.03 -17.14
N LEU A 454 -7.03 -2.68 -18.20
CA LEU A 454 -5.74 -3.39 -18.21
C LEU A 454 -4.58 -2.45 -17.89
N SER A 455 -4.62 -1.21 -18.39
CA SER A 455 -3.59 -0.22 -18.15
C SER A 455 -3.51 0.21 -16.68
N ARG A 456 -4.67 0.29 -16.00
CA ARG A 456 -4.84 0.83 -14.64
C ARG A 456 -4.76 -0.22 -13.54
N MET A 457 -4.94 -1.50 -13.87
CA MET A 457 -4.94 -2.61 -12.92
C MET A 457 -3.80 -2.49 -11.91
N CYS A 458 -4.19 -2.32 -10.65
CA CYS A 458 -3.25 -2.03 -9.57
C CYS A 458 -2.52 -3.25 -9.01
N THR A 459 -3.01 -4.46 -9.30
CA THR A 459 -2.35 -5.71 -8.93
C THR A 459 -1.10 -5.98 -9.78
N LEU A 460 -0.95 -5.29 -10.91
CA LEU A 460 0.15 -5.46 -11.86
C LEU A 460 1.01 -4.18 -11.94
N GLY A 461 2.31 -4.32 -11.66
CA GLY A 461 3.32 -3.27 -11.77
C GLY A 461 4.26 -3.50 -12.94
N ARG A 462 5.08 -2.51 -13.28
CA ARG A 462 6.18 -2.69 -14.25
C ARG A 462 7.32 -3.45 -13.58
N ILE A 463 8.08 -4.19 -14.37
CA ILE A 463 9.29 -4.88 -13.90
C ILE A 463 10.48 -3.91 -13.91
N GLU A 464 10.67 -3.25 -15.05
CA GLU A 464 11.72 -2.29 -15.31
C GLU A 464 11.12 -1.09 -16.05
N PRO A 465 11.66 0.13 -15.88
CA PRO A 465 11.11 1.32 -16.53
C PRO A 465 11.03 1.20 -18.07
N GLU A 466 12.04 0.59 -18.69
CA GLU A 466 12.14 0.38 -20.12
C GLU A 466 11.30 -0.81 -20.62
N SER A 467 10.96 -1.76 -19.74
CA SER A 467 10.25 -2.97 -20.13
C SER A 467 8.74 -2.74 -20.28
N PRO A 468 8.10 -3.22 -21.37
CA PRO A 468 6.65 -3.22 -21.48
C PRO A 468 6.00 -4.31 -20.62
N ASP A 469 6.82 -5.23 -20.07
CA ASP A 469 6.35 -6.36 -19.28
C ASP A 469 5.90 -5.91 -17.88
N ARG A 470 4.93 -6.65 -17.34
CA ARG A 470 4.37 -6.44 -16.02
C ARG A 470 4.59 -7.65 -15.12
N GLN A 471 4.47 -7.44 -13.82
CA GLN A 471 4.47 -8.49 -12.81
C GLN A 471 3.46 -8.18 -11.72
N PHE A 472 3.08 -9.18 -10.92
CA PHE A 472 2.28 -8.92 -9.72
C PHE A 472 3.09 -8.11 -8.71
N ILE A 473 2.45 -7.10 -8.10
CA ILE A 473 3.11 -6.21 -7.13
C ILE A 473 3.23 -6.81 -5.73
N ASP A 474 2.54 -7.91 -5.46
CA ASP A 474 2.46 -8.55 -4.15
C ASP A 474 2.44 -10.08 -4.32
N ALA A 475 3.34 -10.76 -3.60
CA ALA A 475 3.49 -12.21 -3.64
C ALA A 475 2.26 -12.94 -3.09
N ASN A 476 1.59 -12.39 -2.08
CA ASN A 476 0.42 -13.02 -1.49
C ASN A 476 -0.77 -13.02 -2.45
N VAL A 477 -0.93 -11.94 -3.22
CA VAL A 477 -1.98 -11.83 -4.24
C VAL A 477 -1.80 -12.89 -5.32
N VAL A 478 -0.59 -13.05 -5.87
CA VAL A 478 -0.33 -14.06 -6.90
C VAL A 478 -0.48 -15.48 -6.34
N ASP A 479 -0.10 -15.71 -5.08
CA ASP A 479 -0.21 -17.03 -4.45
C ASP A 479 -1.67 -17.46 -4.26
N VAL A 480 -2.52 -16.55 -3.78
CA VAL A 480 -3.97 -16.78 -3.61
C VAL A 480 -4.67 -16.98 -4.95
N LEU A 481 -4.36 -16.17 -5.97
CA LEU A 481 -4.92 -16.34 -7.32
C LEU A 481 -4.47 -17.65 -7.99
N ARG A 482 -3.23 -18.09 -7.76
CA ARG A 482 -2.73 -19.39 -8.22
C ARG A 482 -3.44 -20.55 -7.53
N ALA A 483 -3.82 -20.38 -6.27
CA ALA A 483 -4.60 -21.36 -5.51
C ALA A 483 -6.03 -21.43 -6.03
N ASP A 484 -6.67 -20.29 -6.30
CA ASP A 484 -7.99 -20.24 -6.97
C ASP A 484 -7.93 -20.97 -8.34
N SER A 485 -6.87 -20.73 -9.13
CA SER A 485 -6.65 -21.44 -10.40
C SER A 485 -6.49 -22.95 -10.21
N LEU A 486 -5.74 -23.39 -9.19
CA LEU A 486 -5.56 -24.82 -8.91
C LEU A 486 -6.89 -25.50 -8.56
N VAL A 487 -7.69 -24.87 -7.69
CA VAL A 487 -8.99 -25.44 -7.30
C VAL A 487 -9.97 -25.41 -8.48
N SER A 488 -9.93 -24.37 -9.31
CA SER A 488 -10.72 -24.33 -10.54
C SER A 488 -10.40 -25.51 -11.45
N ASP A 489 -9.12 -25.86 -11.64
CA ASP A 489 -8.69 -27.02 -12.44
C ASP A 489 -9.24 -28.34 -11.86
N VAL A 490 -9.29 -28.46 -10.53
CA VAL A 490 -9.89 -29.63 -9.84
C VAL A 490 -11.38 -29.73 -10.14
N VAL A 491 -12.11 -28.63 -9.99
CA VAL A 491 -13.57 -28.58 -10.20
C VAL A 491 -13.93 -28.85 -11.67
N SER A 492 -13.20 -28.26 -12.62
CA SER A 492 -13.43 -28.46 -14.05
C SER A 492 -12.86 -29.77 -14.60
N MET A 493 -12.09 -30.50 -13.79
CA MET A 493 -11.36 -31.71 -14.21
C MET A 493 -10.53 -31.48 -15.48
N SER A 494 -9.85 -30.32 -15.55
CA SER A 494 -9.06 -29.90 -16.71
C SER A 494 -7.58 -29.74 -16.40
N GLU A 495 -6.75 -29.85 -17.44
CA GLU A 495 -5.34 -29.44 -17.43
C GLU A 495 -5.19 -28.15 -18.25
N THR A 496 -5.56 -27.03 -17.65
CA THR A 496 -5.76 -25.74 -18.35
C THR A 496 -4.43 -25.10 -18.79
N SER A 497 -3.32 -25.56 -18.21
CA SER A 497 -1.95 -25.12 -18.53
C SER A 497 -1.12 -26.33 -18.92
N GLY A 498 -0.42 -26.23 -20.06
CA GLY A 498 0.21 -27.32 -20.83
C GLY A 498 0.92 -28.44 -20.05
N ARG A 499 1.22 -29.54 -20.75
CA ARG A 499 1.87 -30.75 -20.21
C ARG A 499 3.25 -30.50 -19.56
N THR A 500 3.77 -29.29 -19.60
CA THR A 500 5.06 -28.92 -19.00
C THR A 500 4.96 -28.76 -17.49
N GLN A 501 5.99 -29.24 -16.79
CA GLN A 501 6.12 -29.09 -15.34
C GLN A 501 6.19 -27.61 -14.95
N TRP A 502 5.53 -27.23 -13.85
CA TRP A 502 5.61 -25.87 -13.34
C TRP A 502 7.02 -25.50 -12.86
N VAL A 503 7.37 -24.23 -12.97
CA VAL A 503 8.59 -23.67 -12.39
C VAL A 503 8.30 -23.25 -10.96
N GLN A 504 7.26 -22.42 -10.77
CA GLN A 504 6.81 -21.94 -9.46
C GLN A 504 5.68 -22.80 -8.89
N SER A 505 5.81 -23.17 -7.62
CA SER A 505 4.75 -23.77 -6.83
C SER A 505 4.00 -22.72 -6.00
N LEU A 506 2.91 -23.10 -5.35
CA LEU A 506 2.27 -22.31 -4.30
C LEU A 506 3.23 -22.10 -3.13
N GLY A 507 3.06 -20.98 -2.43
CA GLY A 507 3.57 -20.79 -1.08
C GLY A 507 2.61 -21.38 -0.04
N LEU A 508 2.95 -21.17 1.24
CA LEU A 508 2.10 -21.60 2.35
C LEU A 508 0.73 -20.93 2.29
N LEU A 509 0.67 -19.62 2.06
CA LEU A 509 -0.58 -18.86 2.05
C LEU A 509 -1.57 -19.41 1.00
N GLY A 510 -1.11 -19.56 -0.24
CA GLY A 510 -1.92 -20.12 -1.32
C GLY A 510 -2.36 -21.56 -1.03
N THR A 511 -1.51 -22.37 -0.40
CA THR A 511 -1.86 -23.76 -0.04
C THR A 511 -2.92 -23.83 1.05
N PHE A 512 -2.82 -23.01 2.10
CA PHE A 512 -3.88 -22.89 3.12
C PHE A 512 -5.18 -22.37 2.51
N HIS A 513 -5.11 -21.38 1.63
CA HIS A 513 -6.27 -20.85 0.91
C HIS A 513 -6.95 -21.93 0.06
N ALA A 514 -6.19 -22.70 -0.73
CA ALA A 514 -6.71 -23.83 -1.49
C ALA A 514 -7.38 -24.88 -0.58
N ALA A 515 -6.74 -25.23 0.54
CA ALA A 515 -7.30 -26.17 1.51
C ALA A 515 -8.61 -25.67 2.12
N GLN A 516 -8.72 -24.37 2.39
CA GLN A 516 -9.96 -23.76 2.88
C GLN A 516 -11.08 -23.82 1.85
N ILE A 517 -10.79 -23.51 0.58
CA ILE A 517 -11.79 -23.62 -0.50
C ILE A 517 -12.25 -25.08 -0.65
N ILE A 518 -11.32 -26.04 -0.69
CA ILE A 518 -11.64 -27.47 -0.80
C ILE A 518 -12.58 -27.89 0.33
N ARG A 519 -12.27 -27.49 1.57
CA ARG A 519 -13.10 -27.83 2.73
C ARG A 519 -14.46 -27.11 2.70
N PHE A 520 -14.48 -25.82 2.37
CA PHE A 520 -15.70 -25.00 2.39
C PHE A 520 -16.72 -25.48 1.37
N TYR A 521 -16.27 -25.91 0.19
CA TYR A 521 -17.12 -26.41 -0.90
C TYR A 521 -17.19 -27.95 -0.97
N ASP A 522 -16.68 -28.67 0.03
CA ASP A 522 -16.69 -30.13 0.11
C ASP A 522 -16.09 -30.83 -1.13
N LEU A 523 -14.92 -30.35 -1.58
CA LEU A 523 -14.25 -30.79 -2.81
C LEU A 523 -13.20 -31.88 -2.57
N GLU A 524 -13.16 -32.51 -1.39
CA GLU A 524 -12.16 -33.54 -1.07
C GLU A 524 -12.25 -34.72 -2.03
N GLN A 525 -13.47 -35.24 -2.25
CA GLN A 525 -13.69 -36.36 -3.19
C GLN A 525 -13.32 -36.00 -4.62
N GLN A 526 -13.62 -34.77 -5.05
CA GLN A 526 -13.25 -34.27 -6.38
C GLN A 526 -11.73 -34.15 -6.52
N SER A 527 -11.04 -33.71 -5.46
CA SER A 527 -9.58 -33.62 -5.43
C SER A 527 -8.94 -35.01 -5.56
N PHE A 528 -9.46 -36.02 -4.85
CA PHE A 528 -9.02 -37.41 -5.02
C PHE A 528 -9.32 -37.96 -6.41
N ALA A 529 -10.49 -37.66 -6.98
CA ALA A 529 -10.82 -38.05 -8.35
C ALA A 529 -9.88 -37.39 -9.38
N TYR A 530 -9.48 -36.14 -9.15
CA TYR A 530 -8.48 -35.45 -9.96
C TYR A 530 -7.12 -36.14 -9.88
N LEU A 531 -6.63 -36.41 -8.67
CA LEU A 531 -5.36 -37.12 -8.44
C LEU A 531 -5.37 -38.52 -9.07
N HIS A 532 -6.49 -39.24 -9.01
CA HIS A 532 -6.61 -40.55 -9.66
C HIS A 532 -6.58 -40.43 -11.19
N ARG A 533 -7.30 -39.45 -11.75
CA ARG A 533 -7.37 -39.24 -13.20
C ARG A 533 -6.05 -38.76 -13.79
N PHE A 534 -5.35 -37.88 -13.09
CA PHE A 534 -4.14 -37.20 -13.57
C PHE A 534 -2.87 -37.62 -12.82
N GLY A 535 -2.90 -38.71 -12.06
CA GLY A 535 -1.79 -39.15 -11.20
C GLY A 535 -0.48 -39.45 -11.95
N THR A 536 -0.54 -39.68 -13.26
CA THR A 536 0.61 -39.90 -14.14
C THR A 536 0.97 -38.66 -14.97
N ALA A 537 0.43 -37.49 -14.63
CA ALA A 537 0.72 -36.25 -15.35
C ALA A 537 2.19 -35.87 -15.23
N GLN A 538 2.74 -35.27 -16.30
CA GLN A 538 4.12 -34.77 -16.31
C GLN A 538 4.34 -33.65 -15.29
N ASN A 539 3.29 -32.89 -14.95
CA ASN A 539 3.36 -31.81 -13.99
C ASN A 539 3.10 -32.31 -12.57
N THR A 540 4.09 -32.97 -11.98
CA THR A 540 3.98 -33.56 -10.65
C THR A 540 3.87 -32.52 -9.53
N LYS A 541 4.32 -31.28 -9.76
CA LYS A 541 4.14 -30.15 -8.81
C LYS A 541 2.68 -29.78 -8.61
N ARG A 542 1.86 -29.83 -9.66
CA ARG A 542 0.40 -29.63 -9.53
C ARG A 542 -0.23 -30.66 -8.60
N LEU A 543 0.11 -31.93 -8.79
CA LEU A 543 -0.38 -33.02 -7.95
C LEU A 543 0.12 -32.86 -6.51
N GLY A 544 1.39 -32.48 -6.34
CA GLY A 544 1.99 -32.18 -5.04
C GLY A 544 1.25 -31.09 -4.28
N GLU A 545 0.86 -30.00 -4.93
CA GLU A 545 0.07 -28.93 -4.31
C GLU A 545 -1.32 -29.39 -3.86
N ILE A 546 -1.99 -30.26 -4.63
CA ILE A 546 -3.28 -30.83 -4.23
C ILE A 546 -3.11 -31.76 -3.02
N VAL A 547 -2.08 -32.61 -3.01
CA VAL A 547 -1.73 -33.45 -1.86
C VAL A 547 -1.44 -32.58 -0.63
N SER A 548 -0.69 -31.49 -0.80
CA SER A 548 -0.43 -30.53 0.26
C SER A 548 -1.72 -29.94 0.81
N ALA A 549 -2.60 -29.42 -0.05
CA ALA A 549 -3.87 -28.82 0.36
C ALA A 549 -4.78 -29.81 1.12
N LEU A 550 -4.89 -31.06 0.65
CA LEU A 550 -5.65 -32.12 1.34
C LEU A 550 -5.07 -32.47 2.72
N SER A 551 -3.75 -32.34 2.90
CA SER A 551 -3.10 -32.65 4.17
C SER A 551 -3.35 -31.61 5.27
N VAL A 552 -3.66 -30.36 4.92
CA VAL A 552 -3.68 -29.22 5.85
C VAL A 552 -4.68 -29.38 7.00
N TYR A 553 -5.94 -29.74 6.69
CA TYR A 553 -7.04 -29.80 7.66
C TYR A 553 -7.64 -31.19 7.79
N GLY A 554 -8.16 -31.49 8.98
CA GLY A 554 -8.85 -32.73 9.30
C GLY A 554 -7.94 -33.75 9.99
N ALA A 555 -8.54 -34.63 10.78
CA ALA A 555 -7.87 -35.76 11.43
C ALA A 555 -8.20 -37.10 10.74
N GLU A 556 -9.14 -37.09 9.78
CA GLU A 556 -9.59 -38.29 9.09
C GLU A 556 -8.48 -38.92 8.25
N PRO A 557 -8.38 -40.26 8.18
CA PRO A 557 -7.42 -40.95 7.35
C PRO A 557 -7.48 -40.52 5.88
N LEU A 558 -6.32 -40.30 5.26
CA LEU A 558 -6.20 -40.05 3.82
C LEU A 558 -5.60 -41.27 3.13
N ASP A 559 -6.23 -41.76 2.07
CA ASP A 559 -5.72 -42.84 1.21
C ASP A 559 -5.53 -42.33 -0.22
N PHE A 560 -4.28 -42.24 -0.65
CA PHE A 560 -3.90 -41.74 -1.97
C PHE A 560 -3.83 -42.84 -3.05
N ARG A 561 -4.26 -44.06 -2.75
CA ARG A 561 -4.43 -45.17 -3.72
C ARG A 561 -3.20 -45.43 -4.59
N LEU A 562 -2.02 -45.51 -3.98
CA LEU A 562 -0.72 -45.77 -4.62
C LEU A 562 -0.22 -44.64 -5.52
N LEU A 563 -0.66 -43.40 -5.26
CA LEU A 563 -0.11 -42.22 -5.92
C LEU A 563 1.40 -42.16 -5.69
N THR A 564 2.15 -42.04 -6.79
CA THR A 564 3.61 -41.85 -6.75
C THR A 564 3.93 -40.47 -7.33
N LEU A 565 4.55 -39.62 -6.52
CA LEU A 565 5.05 -38.32 -6.95
C LEU A 565 6.57 -38.35 -7.01
N SER A 566 7.13 -37.98 -8.15
CA SER A 566 8.57 -37.84 -8.33
C SER A 566 8.91 -36.45 -8.83
N ARG A 567 10.02 -35.86 -8.36
CA ARG A 567 10.48 -34.51 -8.78
C ARG A 567 9.40 -33.43 -8.58
N SER A 568 8.62 -33.59 -7.53
CA SER A 568 7.54 -32.67 -7.15
C SER A 568 8.02 -31.66 -6.11
N ARG A 569 7.15 -30.71 -5.79
CA ARG A 569 7.31 -29.79 -4.68
C ARG A 569 6.00 -29.66 -3.93
N LEU A 570 6.06 -29.87 -2.61
CA LEU A 570 4.94 -29.82 -1.69
C LEU A 570 5.16 -28.66 -0.73
N PRO A 571 4.34 -27.59 -0.78
CA PRO A 571 4.51 -26.44 0.12
C PRO A 571 4.32 -26.82 1.60
N ILE A 572 3.44 -27.77 1.88
CA ILE A 572 3.23 -28.31 3.23
C ILE A 572 2.79 -29.76 3.14
N MET A 573 3.25 -30.58 4.08
CA MET A 573 2.72 -31.92 4.29
C MET A 573 2.44 -32.07 5.79
N ASN A 574 1.18 -31.87 6.17
CA ASN A 574 0.76 -32.00 7.55
C ASN A 574 0.31 -33.43 7.84
N LEU A 575 1.12 -34.15 8.61
CA LEU A 575 0.89 -35.54 9.01
C LEU A 575 0.61 -35.65 10.51
N ALA A 576 0.42 -34.53 11.19
CA ALA A 576 0.19 -34.49 12.62
C ALA A 576 -1.11 -35.22 12.96
N SER A 577 -1.04 -36.18 13.88
CA SER A 577 -2.21 -36.92 14.40
C SER A 577 -3.13 -37.51 13.32
N ARG A 578 -2.61 -37.79 12.12
CA ARG A 578 -3.38 -38.24 10.96
C ARG A 578 -2.68 -39.39 10.23
N THR A 579 -3.43 -40.41 9.81
CA THR A 579 -2.89 -41.47 8.95
C THR A 579 -2.94 -41.06 7.48
N VAL A 580 -1.83 -41.24 6.78
CA VAL A 580 -1.74 -41.13 5.33
C VAL A 580 -1.28 -42.47 4.80
N SER A 581 -2.05 -43.06 3.88
CA SER A 581 -1.79 -44.39 3.33
C SER A 581 -1.60 -44.36 1.82
N ASN A 582 -0.83 -45.32 1.33
CA ASN A 582 -0.59 -45.60 -0.09
C ASN A 582 -0.09 -44.36 -0.87
N LEU A 583 0.88 -43.62 -0.32
CA LEU A 583 1.48 -42.44 -0.95
C LEU A 583 3.01 -42.58 -1.01
N ILE A 584 3.58 -42.53 -2.20
CA ILE A 584 5.03 -42.58 -2.40
C ILE A 584 5.50 -41.23 -2.96
N ILE A 585 6.42 -40.57 -2.27
CA ILE A 585 7.05 -39.32 -2.74
C ILE A 585 8.55 -39.56 -2.86
N LYS A 586 9.11 -39.28 -4.04
CA LYS A 586 10.53 -39.48 -4.37
C LYS A 586 11.16 -38.24 -4.96
N ASP A 587 12.46 -38.03 -4.75
CA ASP A 587 13.24 -36.99 -5.42
C ASP A 587 12.57 -35.60 -5.36
N SER A 588 11.90 -35.27 -4.24
CA SER A 588 10.98 -34.12 -4.16
C SER A 588 11.36 -33.16 -3.03
N GLU A 589 10.88 -31.93 -3.16
CA GLU A 589 11.05 -30.88 -2.15
C GLU A 589 9.77 -30.77 -1.30
N ILE A 590 9.91 -30.74 0.03
CA ILE A 590 8.82 -30.42 0.95
C ILE A 590 9.22 -29.20 1.77
N ASP A 591 8.48 -28.09 1.63
CA ASP A 591 8.87 -26.85 2.29
C ASP A 591 8.61 -26.94 3.81
N LEU A 592 7.47 -27.49 4.23
CA LEU A 592 7.16 -27.74 5.64
C LEU A 592 6.56 -29.14 5.85
N LEU A 593 7.28 -30.00 6.56
CA LEU A 593 6.79 -31.33 6.98
C LEU A 593 6.43 -31.29 8.47
N ILE A 594 5.18 -31.58 8.81
CA ILE A 594 4.71 -31.61 10.19
C ILE A 594 4.45 -33.06 10.60
N LEU A 595 5.23 -33.56 11.55
CA LEU A 595 5.14 -34.95 12.02
C LEU A 595 4.48 -35.08 13.39
N ASP A 596 4.09 -33.98 14.06
CA ASP A 596 3.65 -34.00 15.46
C ASP A 596 2.62 -35.10 15.81
N GLY A 597 3.07 -36.11 16.57
CA GLY A 597 2.23 -37.24 16.96
C GLY A 597 1.65 -38.03 15.79
N THR A 598 2.38 -38.13 14.67
CA THR A 598 1.91 -38.87 13.50
C THR A 598 1.72 -40.36 13.82
N PRO A 599 0.55 -40.96 13.53
CA PRO A 599 0.31 -42.39 13.68
C PRO A 599 0.87 -43.23 12.52
N ILE A 600 1.56 -42.61 11.55
CA ILE A 600 2.04 -43.28 10.35
C ILE A 600 3.20 -44.22 10.68
N THR A 601 2.98 -45.49 10.38
CA THR A 601 3.97 -46.58 10.43
C THR A 601 4.17 -47.19 9.05
N ALA A 602 5.16 -48.09 8.92
CA ALA A 602 5.42 -48.83 7.68
C ALA A 602 4.19 -49.62 7.14
N ALA A 603 3.20 -49.94 7.97
CA ALA A 603 1.98 -50.65 7.57
C ALA A 603 1.06 -49.84 6.64
N HIS A 604 1.23 -48.51 6.59
CA HIS A 604 0.37 -47.62 5.79
C HIS A 604 0.81 -47.52 4.32
N ASN A 605 1.90 -48.19 3.92
CA ASN A 605 2.44 -48.12 2.55
C ASN A 605 2.72 -46.69 2.06
N SER A 606 3.10 -45.79 2.98
CA SER A 606 3.51 -44.43 2.65
C SER A 606 5.02 -44.27 2.84
N THR A 607 5.70 -43.64 1.90
CA THR A 607 7.17 -43.50 1.94
C THR A 607 7.60 -42.17 1.34
N LEU A 608 8.52 -41.49 2.03
CA LEU A 608 9.24 -40.32 1.52
C LEU A 608 10.69 -40.75 1.28
N GLU A 609 11.15 -40.70 0.04
CA GLU A 609 12.47 -41.22 -0.36
C GLU A 609 13.25 -40.16 -1.13
N ASP A 610 14.54 -39.98 -0.81
CA ASP A 610 15.44 -39.05 -1.50
C ASP A 610 14.86 -37.62 -1.60
N CYS A 611 14.19 -37.16 -0.54
CA CYS A 611 13.52 -35.86 -0.48
C CYS A 611 14.34 -34.81 0.27
N ILE A 612 14.15 -33.54 -0.08
CA ILE A 612 14.72 -32.40 0.65
C ILE A 612 13.61 -31.71 1.43
N PHE A 613 13.79 -31.56 2.74
CA PHE A 613 12.86 -30.86 3.62
C PHE A 613 13.43 -29.52 4.04
N SER A 614 12.74 -28.42 3.72
CA SER A 614 13.20 -27.09 4.13
C SER A 614 13.03 -26.89 5.63
N SER A 615 11.87 -27.27 6.18
CA SER A 615 11.60 -27.29 7.62
C SER A 615 10.86 -28.55 8.05
N VAL A 616 11.24 -29.14 9.18
CA VAL A 616 10.52 -30.27 9.80
C VAL A 616 10.10 -29.92 11.23
N ALA A 617 8.82 -30.10 11.52
CA ALA A 617 8.23 -30.00 12.86
C ALA A 617 7.88 -31.40 13.41
N GLY A 618 7.84 -31.53 14.74
CA GLY A 618 7.55 -32.79 15.44
C GLY A 618 8.79 -33.63 15.79
N VAL A 619 9.95 -33.37 15.17
CA VAL A 619 11.25 -34.01 15.49
C VAL A 619 12.35 -32.95 15.59
N SER A 620 13.42 -33.21 16.35
CA SER A 620 14.49 -32.21 16.57
C SER A 620 15.83 -32.51 15.91
N ALA A 621 15.99 -33.68 15.28
CA ALA A 621 17.21 -34.09 14.59
C ALA A 621 16.96 -35.21 13.57
N GLN A 622 17.92 -35.43 12.67
CA GLN A 622 17.85 -36.41 11.57
C GLN A 622 17.57 -37.84 12.04
N ASN A 623 18.19 -38.25 13.15
CA ASN A 623 18.00 -39.57 13.75
C ASN A 623 16.63 -39.74 14.43
N GLY A 624 15.83 -38.69 14.53
CA GLY A 624 14.45 -38.73 15.02
C GLY A 624 13.41 -38.93 13.90
N LEU A 625 13.81 -38.94 12.63
CA LEU A 625 12.90 -39.18 11.51
C LEU A 625 12.42 -40.64 11.51
N PRO A 626 11.13 -40.91 11.26
CA PRO A 626 10.60 -42.26 11.12
C PRO A 626 11.26 -43.06 9.99
N SER A 627 11.28 -44.39 10.12
CA SER A 627 11.95 -45.30 9.16
C SER A 627 11.34 -45.33 7.75
N TRP A 628 10.09 -44.85 7.59
CA TRP A 628 9.45 -44.68 6.29
C TRP A 628 9.88 -43.40 5.56
N ILE A 629 10.67 -42.55 6.21
CA ILE A 629 11.41 -41.46 5.61
C ILE A 629 12.85 -41.93 5.36
N LYS A 630 13.23 -42.06 4.08
CA LYS A 630 14.48 -42.66 3.65
C LYS A 630 15.32 -41.64 2.90
N ASN A 631 16.63 -41.61 3.21
CA ASN A 631 17.61 -40.76 2.52
C ASN A 631 17.20 -39.28 2.39
N ALA A 632 16.48 -38.75 3.38
CA ALA A 632 16.03 -37.37 3.33
C ALA A 632 17.10 -36.39 3.81
N GLU A 633 17.22 -35.25 3.16
CA GLU A 633 18.04 -34.13 3.62
C GLU A 633 17.14 -33.11 4.31
N VAL A 634 17.47 -32.70 5.54
CA VAL A 634 16.73 -31.68 6.28
C VAL A 634 17.56 -30.42 6.46
N ILE A 635 17.11 -29.32 5.88
CA ILE A 635 17.78 -28.02 5.97
C ILE A 635 17.63 -27.45 7.39
N ASN A 636 16.41 -27.44 7.90
CA ASN A 636 16.11 -26.95 9.24
C ASN A 636 15.15 -27.89 9.97
N PHE A 637 15.55 -28.34 11.16
CA PHE A 637 14.58 -28.84 12.14
C PHE A 637 14.02 -27.64 12.88
N GLU A 638 12.72 -27.60 13.17
CA GLU A 638 12.19 -26.62 14.12
C GLU A 638 12.80 -26.90 15.51
N ARG A 639 13.97 -26.29 15.75
CA ARG A 639 14.80 -26.63 16.91
C ARG A 639 14.08 -26.18 18.19
N LEU A 640 13.67 -27.15 19.00
CA LEU A 640 13.41 -26.98 20.44
C LEU A 640 14.68 -26.65 21.24
N SER A 641 15.76 -26.15 20.62
CA SER A 641 17.05 -25.98 21.31
C SER A 641 17.15 -24.73 22.17
N ASN A 642 16.21 -23.79 22.07
CA ASN A 642 16.18 -22.59 22.90
C ASN A 642 15.02 -22.59 23.88
N ALA A 643 15.35 -22.27 25.13
CA ALA A 643 14.43 -22.10 26.25
C ALA A 643 13.13 -21.36 25.91
N ALA A 644 13.24 -20.30 25.12
CA ALA A 644 12.11 -19.47 24.72
C ALA A 644 11.08 -20.19 23.84
N ARG A 645 11.47 -21.18 23.02
CA ARG A 645 10.56 -21.85 22.07
C ARG A 645 10.01 -23.19 22.55
N ILE A 646 10.68 -23.88 23.50
CA ILE A 646 10.02 -24.96 24.28
C ILE A 646 8.81 -24.40 25.03
N LYS A 647 8.86 -23.14 25.47
CA LYS A 647 7.72 -22.45 26.09
C LYS A 647 6.51 -22.40 25.14
N GLU A 648 6.75 -22.15 23.85
CA GLU A 648 5.76 -21.95 22.79
C GLU A 648 5.36 -23.25 22.06
N SER A 649 6.04 -24.38 22.30
CA SER A 649 5.75 -25.64 21.61
C SER A 649 4.42 -26.29 22.07
N PRO A 650 3.79 -27.13 21.23
CA PRO A 650 2.54 -27.83 21.58
C PRO A 650 2.71 -28.97 22.61
N LEU A 651 3.91 -29.15 23.17
CA LEU A 651 4.20 -30.18 24.18
C LEU A 651 3.46 -29.91 25.51
N THR A 652 3.13 -30.97 26.25
CA THR A 652 2.55 -30.84 27.58
C THR A 652 3.56 -30.25 28.57
N PRO A 653 3.12 -29.57 29.65
CA PRO A 653 4.03 -29.09 30.69
C PRO A 653 4.93 -30.18 31.29
N ALA A 654 4.43 -31.42 31.36
CA ALA A 654 5.21 -32.59 31.81
C ALA A 654 6.36 -32.91 30.83
N GLN A 655 6.06 -32.98 29.52
CA GLN A 655 7.06 -33.21 28.48
C GLN A 655 8.11 -32.09 28.42
N LYS A 656 7.69 -30.81 28.51
CA LYS A 656 8.58 -29.65 28.53
C LYS A 656 9.55 -29.70 29.71
N LEU A 657 9.03 -30.01 30.90
CA LEU A 657 9.84 -30.12 32.11
C LEU A 657 10.79 -31.33 32.05
N PHE A 658 10.32 -32.46 31.51
CA PHE A 658 11.14 -33.64 31.31
C PHE A 658 12.32 -33.40 30.38
N LEU A 659 12.10 -32.79 29.21
CA LEU A 659 13.17 -32.43 28.28
C LEU A 659 14.19 -31.48 28.91
N ALA A 660 13.73 -30.52 29.73
CA ALA A 660 14.60 -29.63 30.48
C ALA A 660 15.49 -30.40 31.49
N MET A 661 14.90 -31.37 32.20
CA MET A 661 15.62 -32.22 33.15
C MET A 661 16.63 -33.14 32.47
N ILE A 662 16.26 -33.82 31.38
CA ILE A 662 17.18 -34.64 30.59
C ILE A 662 18.36 -33.80 30.13
N HIS A 663 18.09 -32.61 29.57
CA HIS A 663 19.14 -31.74 29.06
C HIS A 663 20.13 -31.36 30.17
N LYS A 664 19.64 -30.96 31.35
CA LYS A 664 20.48 -30.62 32.50
C LYS A 664 21.28 -31.80 33.05
N ILE A 665 20.69 -33.00 33.11
CA ILE A 665 21.29 -34.18 33.76
C ILE A 665 22.24 -34.92 32.80
N PHE A 666 21.86 -35.12 31.55
CA PHE A 666 22.62 -35.97 30.60
C PHE A 666 23.51 -35.19 29.65
N LEU A 667 23.10 -33.99 29.23
CA LEU A 667 23.67 -33.31 28.05
C LEU A 667 24.49 -32.06 28.40
N GLN A 668 24.29 -31.49 29.59
CA GLN A 668 25.16 -30.44 30.10
C GLN A 668 26.39 -31.02 30.80
N PRO A 669 27.59 -30.43 30.65
CA PRO A 669 28.79 -30.86 31.35
C PRO A 669 28.59 -30.90 32.88
N GLY A 670 29.01 -31.99 33.52
CA GLY A 670 28.87 -32.19 34.97
C GLY A 670 28.75 -33.67 35.38
N SER A 671 29.00 -33.95 36.66
CA SER A 671 28.88 -35.29 37.26
C SER A 671 27.50 -35.57 37.87
N GLY A 672 26.62 -34.57 37.95
CA GLY A 672 25.26 -34.64 38.48
C GLY A 672 24.63 -33.25 38.63
N ARG A 673 23.35 -33.20 39.02
CA ARG A 673 22.60 -31.96 39.28
C ARG A 673 21.87 -32.03 40.61
N GLU A 674 21.96 -30.96 41.40
CA GLU A 674 21.20 -30.82 42.64
C GLU A 674 19.69 -30.74 42.37
N GLU A 675 18.90 -31.30 43.28
CA GLU A 675 17.44 -31.28 43.25
C GLU A 675 16.90 -29.84 43.11
N ALA A 676 17.44 -28.90 43.89
CA ALA A 676 17.06 -27.49 43.81
C ALA A 676 17.31 -26.86 42.42
N ALA A 677 18.34 -27.30 41.70
CA ALA A 677 18.66 -26.82 40.35
C ALA A 677 17.74 -27.42 39.27
N LEU A 678 17.18 -28.61 39.51
CA LEU A 678 16.18 -29.25 38.64
C LEU A 678 14.77 -28.72 38.92
N LEU A 679 14.47 -28.36 40.17
CA LEU A 679 13.22 -27.74 40.63
C LEU A 679 13.11 -26.25 40.25
N LYS A 680 14.24 -25.54 40.10
CA LYS A 680 14.28 -24.22 39.44
C LYS A 680 13.91 -24.43 37.96
N GLY A 681 12.63 -24.19 37.67
CA GLY A 681 11.96 -24.51 36.42
C GLY A 681 12.80 -24.27 35.18
N GLY A 682 12.76 -25.22 34.25
CA GLY A 682 13.31 -25.00 32.92
C GLY A 682 12.64 -23.79 32.28
N TYR A 683 13.43 -22.90 31.69
CA TYR A 683 12.93 -21.97 30.67
C TYR A 683 11.99 -20.85 31.17
N GLY A 684 12.14 -20.40 32.42
CA GLY A 684 11.48 -19.20 32.94
C GLY A 684 10.00 -19.38 33.37
N GLN A 685 9.47 -20.61 33.37
CA GLN A 685 8.16 -20.95 33.91
C GLN A 685 8.28 -21.60 35.30
N LYS A 686 7.35 -21.28 36.22
CA LYS A 686 7.20 -22.00 37.50
C LYS A 686 6.35 -23.25 37.27
N TYR A 687 6.97 -24.42 37.29
CA TYR A 687 6.27 -25.70 37.29
C TYR A 687 5.92 -26.13 38.71
N SER A 688 4.90 -26.97 38.89
CA SER A 688 4.53 -27.47 40.21
C SER A 688 5.64 -28.38 40.77
N PRO A 689 6.07 -28.21 42.04
CA PRO A 689 7.06 -29.08 42.66
C PRO A 689 6.66 -30.57 42.64
N LYS A 690 5.35 -30.85 42.70
CA LYS A 690 4.78 -32.20 42.61
C LYS A 690 5.05 -32.86 41.25
N LEU A 691 4.91 -32.11 40.14
CA LEU A 691 5.16 -32.64 38.79
C LEU A 691 6.64 -32.94 38.57
N ALA A 692 7.51 -32.05 39.06
CA ALA A 692 8.96 -32.24 38.99
C ALA A 692 9.42 -33.48 39.79
N ASP A 693 8.90 -33.66 41.01
CA ASP A 693 9.17 -34.83 41.85
C ASP A 693 8.64 -36.12 41.21
N ALA A 694 7.46 -36.10 40.58
CA ALA A 694 6.92 -37.23 39.84
C ALA A 694 7.83 -37.66 38.68
N ILE A 695 8.32 -36.71 37.87
CA ILE A 695 9.26 -36.99 36.78
C ILE A 695 10.57 -37.57 37.33
N LEU A 696 11.15 -36.99 38.40
CA LEU A 696 12.39 -37.50 39.01
C LEU A 696 12.21 -38.92 39.57
N LYS A 697 11.08 -39.21 40.21
CA LYS A 697 10.72 -40.56 40.66
C LYS A 697 10.65 -41.54 39.50
N LEU A 698 10.06 -41.15 38.36
CA LEU A 698 10.05 -41.99 37.16
C LEU A 698 11.47 -42.24 36.62
N LEU A 699 12.34 -41.22 36.60
CA LEU A 699 13.74 -41.38 36.16
C LEU A 699 14.56 -42.32 37.07
N VAL A 700 14.30 -42.27 38.37
CA VAL A 700 14.94 -43.18 39.34
C VAL A 700 14.34 -44.59 39.24
N LYS A 701 13.02 -44.71 39.12
CA LYS A 701 12.28 -45.99 38.95
C LYS A 701 12.76 -46.73 37.70
N HIS A 702 12.89 -46.03 36.58
CA HIS A 702 13.41 -46.57 35.31
C HIS A 702 14.93 -46.82 35.34
N GLY A 703 15.60 -46.51 36.45
CA GLY A 703 17.04 -46.73 36.62
C GLY A 703 17.88 -45.94 35.62
N VAL A 704 17.37 -44.84 35.06
CA VAL A 704 18.12 -43.98 34.12
C VAL A 704 18.94 -42.93 34.85
N VAL A 705 18.53 -42.55 36.05
CA VAL A 705 19.21 -41.59 36.92
C VAL A 705 19.45 -42.21 38.29
N GLY A 706 20.68 -42.08 38.82
CA GLY A 706 21.00 -42.43 40.20
C GLY A 706 20.79 -41.24 41.14
N ARG A 707 20.28 -41.49 42.35
CA ARG A 707 20.10 -40.46 43.39
C ARG A 707 21.14 -40.66 44.50
N ILE A 708 21.91 -39.62 44.81
CA ILE A 708 22.94 -39.64 45.86
C ILE A 708 22.68 -38.48 46.82
N LYS A 709 22.90 -38.69 48.12
CA LYS A 709 22.81 -37.63 49.13
C LYS A 709 24.14 -36.87 49.18
N GLY A 710 24.13 -35.59 48.82
CA GLY A 710 25.25 -34.67 48.97
C GLY A 710 25.12 -33.82 50.23
N ASP A 711 26.06 -32.89 50.44
CA ASP A 711 26.15 -32.06 51.65
C ASP A 711 24.98 -31.06 51.74
N ASP A 712 24.51 -30.52 50.61
CA ASP A 712 23.43 -29.52 50.52
C ASP A 712 22.08 -30.07 50.01
N GLY A 713 21.95 -31.40 49.86
CA GLY A 713 20.70 -32.06 49.42
C GLY A 713 20.90 -33.24 48.47
N TRP A 714 19.84 -33.65 47.79
CA TRP A 714 19.91 -34.76 46.84
C TRP A 714 20.51 -34.31 45.50
N VAL A 715 21.45 -35.12 44.98
CA VAL A 715 22.09 -34.95 43.68
C VAL A 715 21.70 -36.11 42.77
N TYR A 716 21.23 -35.78 41.57
CA TYR A 716 20.81 -36.70 40.54
C TYR A 716 21.91 -36.87 39.49
N LYS A 717 22.42 -38.08 39.30
CA LYS A 717 23.51 -38.41 38.38
C LYS A 717 23.02 -39.22 37.18
N PRO A 718 23.44 -38.87 35.94
CA PRO A 718 23.09 -39.65 34.76
C PRO A 718 23.76 -41.02 34.80
N ILE A 719 23.02 -42.09 34.49
CA ILE A 719 23.63 -43.38 34.19
C ILE A 719 23.98 -43.38 32.70
N ARG A 720 25.28 -43.20 32.39
CA ARG A 720 25.77 -42.85 31.05
C ARG A 720 25.37 -43.83 29.94
N ARG A 721 25.15 -45.12 30.25
CA ARG A 721 24.66 -46.12 29.27
C ARG A 721 23.30 -45.77 28.65
N PHE A 722 22.51 -44.92 29.31
CA PHE A 722 21.21 -44.44 28.81
C PHE A 722 21.29 -43.11 28.07
N MET A 723 22.49 -42.55 27.86
CA MET A 723 22.66 -41.30 27.14
C MET A 723 22.07 -41.37 25.72
N ASP A 724 22.29 -42.48 25.01
CA ASP A 724 21.74 -42.66 23.65
C ASP A 724 20.22 -42.78 23.65
N ARG A 725 19.65 -43.48 24.65
CA ARG A 725 18.19 -43.54 24.87
C ARG A 725 17.62 -42.14 25.09
N MET A 726 18.24 -41.33 25.93
CA MET A 726 17.79 -39.96 26.22
C MET A 726 17.96 -39.01 25.02
N ASN A 727 19.03 -39.16 24.24
CA ASN A 727 19.22 -38.43 22.99
C ASN A 727 18.16 -38.82 21.96
N ARG A 728 17.80 -40.10 21.87
CA ARG A 728 16.74 -40.60 20.98
C ARG A 728 15.38 -40.01 21.34
N ILE A 729 14.95 -40.09 22.61
CA ILE A 729 13.70 -39.47 23.09
C ILE A 729 13.66 -37.98 22.78
N ARG A 730 14.77 -37.26 23.00
CA ARG A 730 14.86 -35.83 22.69
C ARG A 730 14.76 -35.55 21.18
N SER A 731 15.25 -36.47 20.35
CA SER A 731 15.26 -36.33 18.89
C SER A 731 13.88 -36.64 18.28
N GLU A 732 13.21 -37.69 18.76
CA GLU A 732 11.89 -38.16 18.30
C GLU A 732 10.71 -37.35 18.85
N LEU A 733 10.85 -36.76 20.05
CA LEU A 733 9.83 -35.93 20.70
C LEU A 733 8.45 -36.62 20.74
N THR A 734 7.44 -36.05 20.09
CA THR A 734 6.05 -36.55 20.07
C THR A 734 5.93 -37.91 19.38
N LEU A 735 6.95 -38.33 18.63
CA LEU A 735 7.03 -39.65 17.98
C LEU A 735 7.67 -40.73 18.85
N SER A 736 8.19 -40.38 20.02
CA SER A 736 8.91 -41.35 20.83
C SER A 736 7.94 -42.35 21.46
N GLU A 737 8.08 -43.62 21.10
CA GLU A 737 7.35 -44.75 21.70
C GLU A 737 8.02 -45.27 22.99
N ASP A 738 9.05 -44.58 23.48
CA ASP A 738 9.76 -44.98 24.70
C ASP A 738 8.80 -44.99 25.91
N GLU A 739 8.87 -46.05 26.70
CA GLU A 739 8.02 -46.26 27.88
C GLU A 739 8.08 -45.06 28.84
N LEU A 740 9.26 -44.46 29.02
CA LEU A 740 9.47 -43.30 29.88
C LEU A 740 8.77 -42.05 29.32
N TRP A 741 8.80 -41.84 28.01
CA TRP A 741 8.10 -40.73 27.36
C TRP A 741 6.57 -40.88 27.48
N THR A 742 6.07 -42.11 27.32
CA THR A 742 4.65 -42.45 27.42
C THR A 742 4.14 -42.26 28.85
N GLU A 743 4.84 -42.78 29.87
CA GLU A 743 4.49 -42.57 31.29
C GLU A 743 4.47 -41.08 31.64
N ILE A 744 5.46 -40.30 31.17
CA ILE A 744 5.53 -38.85 31.43
C ILE A 744 4.39 -38.09 30.74
N SER A 745 4.02 -38.50 29.52
CA SER A 745 2.93 -37.89 28.77
C SER A 745 1.57 -38.12 29.44
N SER A 746 1.43 -39.20 30.22
CA SER A 746 0.21 -39.53 30.99
C SER A 746 0.07 -38.79 32.32
N LEU A 747 1.07 -38.01 32.75
CA LEU A 747 1.02 -37.25 34.01
C LEU A 747 -0.01 -36.10 33.90
N VAL A 748 -1.21 -36.32 34.44
CA VAL A 748 -2.30 -35.33 34.44
C VAL A 748 -1.97 -34.17 35.39
N ILE A 749 -2.16 -32.95 34.90
CA ILE A 749 -2.12 -31.74 35.71
C ILE A 749 -3.50 -31.57 36.35
N HIS A 750 -3.64 -31.91 37.64
CA HIS A 750 -4.71 -31.30 38.42
C HIS A 750 -4.38 -29.81 38.52
N ARG A 751 -5.21 -28.96 37.89
CA ARG A 751 -5.13 -27.51 38.02
C ARG A 751 -5.26 -27.09 39.47
#